data_AF-A0A1C4XV46-F1
#
_entry.id   AF-A0A1C4XV46-F1
#
_cell.length_a   1.000
_cell.length_b   1.000
_cell.length_c   1.000
_cell.angle_alpha   90.00
_cell.angle_beta   90.00
_cell.angle_gamma   90.00
#
_symmetry.space_group_name_H-M   'P 1'
#
loop_
_entity.id
_entity.type
_entity.pdbx_description
1 polymer ?
#
loop_
_entity_poly.entity_id
_entity_poly.type
_entity_poly.pdbx_seq_one_letter_code
_entity_poly.pdbx_strand_id
1 'polypeptide(L)'
;MGDGMTLVNRRRLARGRHGDRRPGGIGRGAGRFVCASLVTVVMCVLLVEAYANSSFKPDHVRESEDQGSVPTDVLNGGPVIDARYDQPRSYRLPARTIALTFDDGPDPVWTPRVLDVLHRHRAPATFFVIGSQVARHGDLVRRVNQEGHELGVHTFTHPDVSLLPGWRQRMEYAQTQMAIVDAAGVRTSLLRFPYSSVPSAVDDANWPVIREAGRLGYLTVVNDVDGEDWSRPGVDAIVRQMTPADGAGAVVLLHDAGGDRSQTIAALERFIPMMQARGYTFTTISDGMNRARQDAAPFVGNAPTSTVDRWRAAPVVWAIRLADSILRALALLFVVVGVLILARTLLLLLIAGRLARRRRKHRWPWGSFDAAVSVIVPAYNERAGIVATVRSLVANDHRDVEVIVVDDGSTDGTADLVDSLGLDGVRVIRKPNGGKASALNTGLLYASHDIIVTVDADTVFEPNAIRRLIEPFNDPRIGAVAGNVKVANRRRLLGQWQHIEYVIGFNLDRRFYERLGCIPTVPGAIGAFRRRALLGVGGMSGDTLAEDTDITMAILRAGWRVVYQDRARAWTEAPATVRELWRQRYRWSYGTIQAMWKHRRAVFDRGASGRFGRFGLPMLALFGVVLPLLGPVLDLLALYGLFFLDTTKTALAWVAMLVVQTATAAVAFRLDRERMRPLLTLPIQQFVYRQLMYVVLARSVVTALTGARLGWRKLKRAGDVADDKRRADSPATPGREGRDRWFDTLRALALARVITYHMFGAAWLSFAFPAMGVMFALGGSLMASSLDRSPQRAVSGRLRRLLPALWALGVVLLPLMAWHGWSDRPAWPALLNWLVPVLQPPGSAWAADVTGVLWYLVAYLWFVLLSPAVLTLYRRWPVWSVLTPLAGVVLLQTAGSALGGRVDSVLTDVSTFGACWLVGFAHRDGQLRRLPLRFLLTLAALCLGLAVGWLLIHPGAGLDLNDIPVAQAFWSLGIVLLLMRVSPPMTWIARIRPLDRLVTALNSRALTIYLWHNAAIAVCFAVGDLLGVWRLGKLGYLVVALVLLTGLVLALGWIEDLSARRSPRLSPWPRAPRTAERDRAGQPASGAAASDGKDVPDGLHEHARSVLT
;
A
#
# COMPACT_ATOMS: atom_id res chain seq x y z
N MET A 1 -58.44 -2.58 -75.67
CA MET A 1 -58.30 -3.77 -74.80
C MET A 1 -57.19 -3.53 -73.79
N GLY A 2 -57.54 -3.53 -72.50
CA GLY A 2 -56.71 -3.99 -71.36
C GLY A 2 -55.44 -3.23 -70.93
N ASP A 3 -55.58 -2.45 -69.85
CA ASP A 3 -54.73 -2.25 -68.65
C ASP A 3 -53.18 -2.27 -68.69
N GLY A 4 -52.59 -1.26 -68.04
CA GLY A 4 -51.26 -1.35 -67.43
C GLY A 4 -50.56 -0.02 -67.06
N MET A 5 -50.50 0.28 -65.76
CA MET A 5 -49.55 1.17 -65.04
C MET A 5 -49.79 2.70 -64.97
N THR A 6 -50.20 3.14 -63.77
CA THR A 6 -50.24 4.54 -63.29
C THR A 6 -49.46 4.74 -61.97
N LEU A 7 -48.66 5.82 -61.95
CA LEU A 7 -48.42 6.82 -60.88
C LEU A 7 -48.59 6.43 -59.39
N VAL A 8 -47.51 6.50 -58.59
CA VAL A 8 -47.59 6.70 -57.11
C VAL A 8 -46.43 7.52 -56.49
N ASN A 9 -46.84 8.66 -55.89
CA ASN A 9 -46.43 9.37 -54.65
C ASN A 9 -45.06 10.04 -54.40
N ARG A 10 -45.15 11.38 -54.35
CA ARG A 10 -44.62 12.27 -53.29
C ARG A 10 -45.04 11.79 -51.88
N ARG A 11 -44.09 11.33 -51.06
CA ARG A 11 -44.04 11.42 -49.56
C ARG A 11 -42.93 10.48 -49.03
N ARG A 12 -41.67 10.91 -49.11
CA ARG A 12 -40.54 10.33 -48.34
C ARG A 12 -39.53 11.42 -47.94
N LEU A 13 -40.02 12.43 -47.22
CA LEU A 13 -39.20 13.40 -46.46
C LEU A 13 -39.87 13.57 -45.09
N ALA A 14 -39.75 12.54 -44.25
CA ALA A 14 -39.96 12.56 -42.79
C ALA A 14 -39.99 11.11 -42.29
N ARG A 15 -38.97 10.73 -41.51
CA ARG A 15 -38.79 9.51 -40.68
C ARG A 15 -37.48 8.76 -40.99
N GLY A 16 -36.36 9.43 -40.74
CA GLY A 16 -35.14 8.75 -40.30
C GLY A 16 -35.27 8.47 -38.80
N ARG A 17 -35.84 7.31 -38.44
CA ARG A 17 -35.89 6.84 -37.05
C ARG A 17 -34.46 6.74 -36.50
N HIS A 18 -34.17 7.48 -35.44
CA HIS A 18 -33.08 7.17 -34.51
C HIS A 18 -33.28 5.75 -33.98
N GLY A 19 -32.52 4.80 -34.54
CA GLY A 19 -32.38 3.47 -33.97
C GLY A 19 -31.49 3.55 -32.74
N ASP A 20 -32.11 3.70 -31.57
CA ASP A 20 -31.50 3.49 -30.26
C ASP A 20 -31.26 1.97 -30.07
N ARG A 21 -30.31 1.40 -30.83
CA ARG A 21 -29.80 0.07 -30.54
C ARG A 21 -28.90 0.20 -29.32
N ARG A 22 -29.46 -0.13 -28.14
CA ARG A 22 -28.69 -0.42 -26.93
C ARG A 22 -27.53 -1.35 -27.31
N PRO A 23 -26.26 -0.97 -27.07
CA PRO A 23 -25.15 -1.89 -27.29
C PRO A 23 -25.34 -3.09 -26.35
N GLY A 24 -25.46 -4.29 -26.94
CA GLY A 24 -25.58 -5.54 -26.22
C GLY A 24 -24.53 -5.65 -25.12
N GLY A 25 -24.95 -6.08 -23.93
CA GLY A 25 -24.16 -6.10 -22.69
C GLY A 25 -22.96 -7.06 -22.67
N ILE A 26 -22.56 -7.62 -23.81
CA ILE A 26 -21.54 -8.66 -23.91
C ILE A 26 -20.12 -8.08 -23.78
N GLY A 27 -19.88 -6.81 -24.18
CA GLY A 27 -18.54 -6.20 -24.15
C GLY A 27 -18.01 -5.81 -22.76
N ARG A 28 -18.86 -5.67 -21.73
CA ARG A 28 -18.41 -5.27 -20.38
C ARG A 28 -17.90 -6.43 -19.53
N GLY A 29 -18.34 -7.65 -19.82
CA GLY A 29 -17.94 -8.86 -19.09
C GLY A 29 -16.55 -9.35 -19.51
N ALA A 30 -16.31 -9.46 -20.82
CA ALA A 30 -15.09 -10.05 -21.37
C ALA A 30 -13.80 -9.34 -20.93
N GLY A 31 -13.77 -8.00 -20.95
CA GLY A 31 -12.58 -7.24 -20.54
C GLY A 31 -12.29 -7.30 -19.04
N ARG A 32 -13.33 -7.39 -18.20
CA ARG A 32 -13.16 -7.61 -16.75
C ARG A 32 -12.66 -9.02 -16.46
N PHE A 33 -13.14 -10.00 -17.22
CA PHE A 33 -12.71 -11.38 -17.10
C PHE A 33 -11.21 -11.53 -17.45
N VAL A 34 -10.74 -11.00 -18.59
CA VAL A 34 -9.32 -11.11 -18.97
C VAL A 34 -8.40 -10.43 -17.96
N CYS A 35 -8.71 -9.21 -17.50
CA CYS A 35 -7.91 -8.54 -16.46
C CYS A 35 -7.95 -9.31 -15.14
N ALA A 36 -9.11 -9.82 -14.73
CA ALA A 36 -9.24 -10.63 -13.52
C ALA A 36 -8.42 -11.92 -13.62
N SER A 37 -8.50 -12.65 -14.74
CA SER A 37 -7.72 -13.87 -14.98
C SER A 37 -6.21 -13.61 -14.93
N LEU A 38 -5.72 -12.54 -15.57
CA LEU A 38 -4.30 -12.19 -15.53
C LEU A 38 -3.83 -11.87 -14.10
N VAL A 39 -4.62 -11.08 -13.37
CA VAL A 39 -4.33 -10.76 -11.96
C VAL A 39 -4.37 -12.04 -11.12
N THR A 40 -5.35 -12.92 -11.31
CA THR A 40 -5.43 -14.20 -10.62
C THR A 40 -4.21 -15.07 -10.88
N VAL A 41 -3.77 -15.20 -12.14
CA VAL A 41 -2.56 -15.97 -12.48
C VAL A 41 -1.32 -15.39 -11.80
N VAL A 42 -1.12 -14.07 -11.86
CA VAL A 42 0.00 -13.42 -11.17
C VAL A 42 -0.09 -13.64 -9.66
N MET A 43 -1.27 -13.50 -9.05
CA MET A 43 -1.47 -13.74 -7.62
C MET A 43 -1.23 -15.20 -7.22
N CYS A 44 -1.62 -16.17 -8.05
CA CYS A 44 -1.33 -17.58 -7.82
C CYS A 44 0.18 -17.86 -7.87
N VAL A 45 0.88 -17.32 -8.87
CA VAL A 45 2.35 -17.42 -8.97
C VAL A 45 3.02 -16.82 -7.73
N LEU A 46 2.61 -15.61 -7.34
CA LEU A 46 3.13 -14.95 -6.13
C LEU A 46 2.80 -15.72 -4.85
N LEU A 47 1.66 -16.40 -4.77
CA LEU A 47 1.29 -17.20 -3.60
C LEU A 47 2.15 -18.46 -3.48
N VAL A 48 2.38 -19.16 -4.59
CA VAL A 48 3.27 -20.33 -4.64
C VAL A 48 4.68 -19.93 -4.21
N GLU A 49 5.17 -18.79 -4.70
CA GLU A 49 6.49 -18.27 -4.38
C GLU A 49 6.58 -17.72 -2.96
N ALA A 50 5.54 -17.07 -2.45
CA ALA A 50 5.47 -16.64 -1.06
C ALA A 50 5.58 -17.85 -0.13
N TYR A 51 4.88 -18.93 -0.46
CA TYR A 51 4.93 -20.17 0.30
C TYR A 51 6.32 -20.83 0.22
N ALA A 52 6.87 -21.01 -0.99
CA ALA A 52 8.16 -21.67 -1.19
C ALA A 52 9.36 -20.90 -0.59
N ASN A 53 9.19 -19.62 -0.23
CA ASN A 53 10.25 -18.77 0.34
C ASN A 53 9.92 -18.24 1.76
N SER A 54 8.85 -18.69 2.41
CA SER A 54 8.32 -18.01 3.61
C SER A 54 9.21 -18.02 4.85
N SER A 55 10.21 -18.90 4.92
CA SER A 55 10.89 -19.20 6.20
C SER A 55 12.35 -19.61 6.08
N PHE A 56 13.02 -19.35 4.95
CA PHE A 56 14.46 -19.55 4.89
C PHE A 56 15.18 -18.49 5.75
N LYS A 57 15.66 -18.91 6.91
CA LYS A 57 16.54 -18.15 7.80
C LYS A 57 17.70 -19.06 8.18
N PRO A 58 18.93 -18.55 8.19
CA PRO A 58 20.04 -19.29 8.77
C PRO A 58 19.74 -19.67 10.21
N ASP A 59 20.28 -20.81 10.62
CA ASP A 59 20.16 -21.30 11.98
C ASP A 59 20.65 -20.29 13.03
N HIS A 60 20.08 -20.42 14.22
CA HIS A 60 20.42 -19.65 15.41
C HIS A 60 20.25 -20.53 16.64
N VAL A 61 20.88 -20.13 17.75
CA VAL A 61 20.77 -20.86 19.01
C VAL A 61 19.39 -20.62 19.61
N ARG A 62 18.62 -21.69 19.81
CA ARG A 62 17.39 -21.69 20.61
C ARG A 62 17.70 -22.17 22.03
N GLU A 63 17.29 -21.42 23.04
CA GLU A 63 17.41 -21.85 24.44
C GLU A 63 16.38 -22.97 24.70
N SER A 64 16.81 -24.07 25.34
CA SER A 64 15.92 -25.16 25.73
C SER A 64 15.03 -24.72 26.89
N GLU A 65 13.73 -24.98 26.76
CA GLU A 65 12.74 -24.78 27.84
C GLU A 65 12.63 -26.04 28.73
N ASP A 66 11.52 -26.19 29.46
CA ASP A 66 11.21 -27.32 30.36
C ASP A 66 11.27 -28.68 29.61
N GLN A 67 11.76 -29.71 30.31
CA GLN A 67 12.04 -31.04 29.74
C GLN A 67 11.32 -32.17 30.48
N GLY A 68 10.33 -31.84 31.32
CA GLY A 68 9.67 -32.79 32.22
C GLY A 68 8.94 -33.95 31.54
N SER A 69 8.58 -33.81 30.27
CA SER A 69 7.89 -34.83 29.47
C SER A 69 8.83 -35.68 28.60
N VAL A 70 10.11 -35.32 28.51
CA VAL A 70 11.10 -35.99 27.65
C VAL A 70 11.74 -37.16 28.40
N PRO A 71 11.73 -38.39 27.86
CA PRO A 71 12.35 -39.53 28.51
C PRO A 71 13.85 -39.35 28.72
N THR A 72 14.35 -39.71 29.90
CA THR A 72 15.79 -39.62 30.25
C THR A 72 16.68 -40.42 29.30
N ASP A 73 16.17 -41.52 28.74
CA ASP A 73 16.85 -42.38 27.76
C ASP A 73 17.06 -41.67 26.40
N VAL A 74 16.29 -40.62 26.13
CA VAL A 74 16.47 -39.74 24.97
C VAL A 74 17.45 -38.63 25.34
N LEU A 75 17.26 -37.94 26.48
CA LEU A 75 18.12 -36.82 26.91
C LEU A 75 19.59 -37.23 27.09
N ASN A 76 19.85 -38.39 27.71
CA ASN A 76 21.19 -38.95 27.92
C ASN A 76 21.62 -39.92 26.80
N GLY A 77 20.77 -40.04 25.79
CA GLY A 77 20.83 -41.03 24.74
C GLY A 77 21.91 -40.79 23.68
N GLY A 78 21.70 -41.37 22.51
CA GLY A 78 22.47 -41.06 21.30
C GLY A 78 21.75 -40.10 20.35
N PRO A 79 22.47 -39.54 19.36
CA PRO A 79 21.96 -38.54 18.42
C PRO A 79 20.93 -39.06 17.41
N VAL A 80 20.70 -40.37 17.31
CA VAL A 80 19.66 -40.93 16.42
C VAL A 80 18.50 -41.44 17.27
N ILE A 81 17.38 -40.74 17.23
CA ILE A 81 16.19 -40.98 18.05
C ILE A 81 15.13 -41.74 17.24
N ASP A 82 14.76 -42.91 17.72
CA ASP A 82 13.73 -43.79 17.17
C ASP A 82 12.49 -43.77 18.07
N ALA A 83 11.57 -42.86 17.75
CA ALA A 83 10.31 -42.68 18.46
C ALA A 83 9.12 -43.39 17.79
N ARG A 84 9.39 -44.41 16.95
CA ARG A 84 8.35 -45.18 16.23
C ARG A 84 7.60 -46.16 17.14
N TYR A 85 8.16 -46.46 18.31
CA TYR A 85 7.63 -47.38 19.30
C TYR A 85 7.17 -46.63 20.56
N ASP A 86 6.32 -47.26 21.38
CA ASP A 86 5.82 -46.64 22.63
C ASP A 86 6.94 -46.31 23.62
N GLN A 87 8.01 -47.12 23.63
CA GLN A 87 9.26 -46.80 24.31
C GLN A 87 10.29 -46.30 23.28
N PRO A 88 10.63 -45.00 23.27
CA PRO A 88 11.59 -44.45 22.34
C PRO A 88 12.99 -44.99 22.64
N ARG A 89 13.77 -45.18 21.59
CA ARG A 89 15.17 -45.61 21.70
C ARG A 89 16.09 -44.57 21.07
N SER A 90 17.30 -44.48 21.55
CA SER A 90 18.32 -43.61 20.99
C SER A 90 19.59 -44.41 20.70
N TYR A 91 20.30 -44.08 19.63
CA TYR A 91 21.47 -44.83 19.17
C TYR A 91 22.68 -43.92 18.98
N ARG A 92 23.86 -44.42 19.40
CA ARG A 92 25.16 -43.79 19.17
C ARG A 92 25.90 -44.49 18.04
N LEU A 93 26.76 -43.74 17.36
CA LEU A 93 27.64 -44.34 16.36
C LEU A 93 28.73 -45.20 17.02
N PRO A 94 29.22 -46.25 16.34
CA PRO A 94 30.33 -47.05 16.84
C PRO A 94 31.59 -46.21 17.11
N ALA A 95 32.45 -46.70 17.99
CA ALA A 95 33.73 -46.06 18.28
C ALA A 95 34.53 -45.75 16.99
N ARG A 96 35.23 -44.62 16.98
CA ARG A 96 36.04 -44.12 15.85
C ARG A 96 35.29 -44.03 14.50
N THR A 97 33.99 -43.73 14.56
CA THR A 97 33.16 -43.56 13.36
C THR A 97 32.54 -42.16 13.33
N ILE A 98 32.65 -41.45 12.20
CA ILE A 98 32.09 -40.09 12.02
C ILE A 98 31.04 -40.11 10.92
N ALA A 99 29.85 -39.57 11.22
CA ALA A 99 28.87 -39.21 10.20
C ALA A 99 28.90 -37.69 10.01
N LEU A 100 29.38 -37.24 8.85
CA LEU A 100 29.24 -35.84 8.45
C LEU A 100 27.82 -35.60 7.98
N THR A 101 27.15 -34.61 8.57
CA THR A 101 25.78 -34.24 8.22
C THR A 101 25.73 -32.79 7.76
N PHE A 102 24.97 -32.52 6.69
CA PHE A 102 24.84 -31.19 6.09
C PHE A 102 23.38 -30.77 6.02
N ASP A 103 23.08 -29.61 6.60
CA ASP A 103 21.75 -29.02 6.63
C ASP A 103 21.64 -27.82 5.67
N ASP A 104 20.41 -27.39 5.40
CA ASP A 104 19.97 -26.30 4.52
C ASP A 104 20.03 -26.49 2.99
N GLY A 105 20.84 -27.42 2.49
CA GLY A 105 21.01 -27.64 1.05
C GLY A 105 19.78 -28.15 0.31
N PRO A 106 19.85 -28.27 -1.02
CA PRO A 106 20.99 -27.96 -1.88
C PRO A 106 21.12 -26.46 -2.26
N ASP A 107 22.34 -25.93 -2.22
CA ASP A 107 22.72 -24.61 -2.75
C ASP A 107 23.53 -24.76 -4.06
N PRO A 108 23.25 -23.93 -5.10
CA PRO A 108 23.90 -24.05 -6.40
C PRO A 108 25.40 -23.72 -6.43
N VAL A 109 25.94 -23.08 -5.39
CA VAL A 109 27.34 -22.67 -5.28
C VAL A 109 28.11 -23.55 -4.29
N TRP A 110 27.51 -23.84 -3.12
CA TRP A 110 28.21 -24.46 -2.00
C TRP A 110 28.08 -25.99 -1.97
N THR A 111 26.88 -26.56 -2.17
CA THR A 111 26.69 -28.02 -2.22
C THR A 111 27.63 -28.71 -3.20
N PRO A 112 27.83 -28.24 -4.46
CA PRO A 112 28.78 -28.84 -5.38
C PRO A 112 30.22 -28.87 -4.83
N ARG A 113 30.64 -27.81 -4.13
CA ARG A 113 32.00 -27.71 -3.56
C ARG A 113 32.17 -28.63 -2.36
N VAL A 114 31.13 -28.79 -1.53
CA VAL A 114 31.12 -29.77 -0.45
C VAL A 114 31.28 -31.18 -1.04
N LEU A 115 30.46 -31.52 -2.03
CA LEU A 115 30.56 -32.82 -2.73
C LEU A 115 31.95 -33.05 -3.32
N ASP A 116 32.56 -32.05 -3.94
CA ASP A 116 33.91 -32.16 -4.51
C ASP A 116 34.99 -32.43 -3.43
N VAL A 117 34.85 -31.88 -2.22
CA VAL A 117 35.75 -32.18 -1.08
C VAL A 117 35.51 -33.61 -0.58
N LEU A 118 34.25 -34.00 -0.38
CA LEU A 118 33.88 -35.33 0.11
C LEU A 118 34.34 -36.43 -0.85
N HIS A 119 34.16 -36.22 -2.15
CA HIS A 119 34.59 -37.14 -3.20
C HIS A 119 36.12 -37.35 -3.18
N ARG A 120 36.90 -36.27 -3.07
CA ARG A 120 38.38 -36.33 -3.03
C ARG A 120 38.90 -37.14 -1.85
N HIS A 121 38.27 -36.99 -0.69
CA HIS A 121 38.67 -37.70 0.53
C HIS A 121 37.92 -39.02 0.77
N ARG A 122 37.06 -39.43 -0.18
CA ARG A 122 36.23 -40.65 -0.10
C ARG A 122 35.42 -40.73 1.20
N ALA A 123 34.86 -39.60 1.62
CA ALA A 123 34.07 -39.49 2.84
C ALA A 123 32.57 -39.48 2.50
N PRO A 124 31.82 -40.58 2.72
CA PRO A 124 30.36 -40.55 2.62
C PRO A 124 29.78 -39.64 3.70
N ALA A 125 28.59 -39.09 3.43
CA ALA A 125 27.93 -38.09 4.27
C ALA A 125 26.41 -38.17 4.08
N THR A 126 25.66 -37.53 4.98
CA THR A 126 24.19 -37.46 4.93
C THR A 126 23.74 -36.00 4.81
N PHE A 127 22.88 -35.70 3.85
CA PHE A 127 22.39 -34.35 3.55
C PHE A 127 20.92 -34.22 3.94
N PHE A 128 20.62 -33.41 4.94
CA PHE A 128 19.26 -33.04 5.34
C PHE A 128 18.82 -31.86 4.49
N VAL A 129 18.03 -32.15 3.46
CA VAL A 129 17.71 -31.17 2.40
C VAL A 129 16.38 -30.47 2.64
N ILE A 130 16.33 -29.19 2.31
CA ILE A 130 15.11 -28.37 2.31
C ILE A 130 14.32 -28.64 1.03
N GLY A 131 13.07 -29.08 1.14
CA GLY A 131 12.26 -29.50 -0.01
C GLY A 131 12.06 -28.44 -1.09
N SER A 132 11.93 -27.16 -0.72
CA SER A 132 11.85 -26.05 -1.69
C SER A 132 13.15 -25.87 -2.49
N GLN A 133 14.31 -26.15 -1.91
CA GLN A 133 15.60 -26.14 -2.61
C GLN A 133 15.77 -27.39 -3.49
N VAL A 134 15.33 -28.56 -3.01
CA VAL A 134 15.28 -29.79 -3.82
C VAL A 134 14.45 -29.58 -5.10
N ALA A 135 13.30 -28.92 -5.00
CA ALA A 135 12.45 -28.64 -6.15
C ALA A 135 13.18 -27.77 -7.21
N ARG A 136 14.02 -26.82 -6.77
CA ARG A 136 14.77 -25.88 -7.62
C ARG A 136 16.07 -26.46 -8.18
N HIS A 137 16.74 -27.30 -7.41
CA HIS A 137 18.09 -27.82 -7.68
C HIS A 137 18.12 -29.36 -7.66
N GLY A 138 17.11 -29.98 -8.27
CA GLY A 138 16.96 -31.44 -8.27
C GLY A 138 18.10 -32.19 -8.98
N ASP A 139 18.87 -31.52 -9.82
CA ASP A 139 20.11 -32.02 -10.41
C ASP A 139 21.20 -32.25 -9.35
N LEU A 140 21.35 -31.35 -8.36
CA LEU A 140 22.29 -31.52 -7.27
C LEU A 140 21.89 -32.65 -6.33
N VAL A 141 20.60 -32.79 -6.02
CA VAL A 141 20.10 -33.89 -5.17
C VAL A 141 20.30 -35.24 -5.84
N ARG A 142 20.15 -35.29 -7.18
CA ARG A 142 20.49 -36.48 -7.96
C ARG A 142 21.98 -36.79 -7.87
N ARG A 143 22.85 -35.78 -7.94
CA ARG A 143 24.30 -35.93 -7.78
C ARG A 143 24.66 -36.45 -6.39
N VAL A 144 24.10 -35.88 -5.32
CA VAL A 144 24.27 -36.35 -3.92
C VAL A 144 23.99 -37.86 -3.83
N ASN A 145 22.83 -38.30 -4.33
CA ASN A 145 22.46 -39.72 -4.30
C ASN A 145 23.36 -40.61 -5.19
N GLN A 146 23.76 -40.13 -6.38
CA GLN A 146 24.62 -40.88 -7.31
C GLN A 146 26.06 -41.04 -6.82
N GLU A 147 26.58 -40.09 -6.03
CA GLU A 147 27.92 -40.15 -5.45
C GLU A 147 27.98 -41.00 -4.16
N GLY A 148 26.86 -41.62 -3.76
CA GLY A 148 26.79 -42.53 -2.62
C GLY A 148 26.51 -41.84 -1.28
N HIS A 149 26.08 -40.58 -1.31
CA HIS A 149 25.63 -39.87 -0.11
C HIS A 149 24.15 -40.13 0.18
N GLU A 150 23.79 -39.95 1.44
CA GLU A 150 22.45 -40.19 1.93
C GLU A 150 21.61 -38.91 1.97
N LEU A 151 20.30 -39.03 1.76
CA LEU A 151 19.37 -37.91 1.84
C LEU A 151 18.48 -38.04 3.08
N GLY A 152 18.24 -36.92 3.76
CA GLY A 152 17.30 -36.77 4.87
C GLY A 152 16.35 -35.60 4.65
N VAL A 153 15.22 -35.60 5.35
CA VAL A 153 14.23 -34.51 5.29
C VAL A 153 14.61 -33.42 6.29
N HIS A 154 14.69 -32.16 5.81
CA HIS A 154 14.89 -30.98 6.65
C HIS A 154 13.76 -29.95 6.50
N THR A 155 12.51 -30.44 6.40
CA THR A 155 11.29 -29.66 6.10
C THR A 155 11.26 -29.00 4.72
N PHE A 156 10.12 -28.45 4.34
CA PHE A 156 9.92 -27.90 3.00
C PHE A 156 10.40 -26.45 2.91
N THR A 157 10.17 -25.68 3.97
CA THR A 157 10.41 -24.22 4.02
C THR A 157 11.30 -23.77 5.17
N HIS A 158 11.91 -24.67 5.95
CA HIS A 158 12.74 -24.37 7.13
C HIS A 158 12.04 -23.64 8.31
N PRO A 159 10.77 -23.94 8.66
CA PRO A 159 10.13 -23.34 9.83
C PRO A 159 10.56 -24.02 11.13
N ASP A 160 10.40 -23.32 12.26
CA ASP A 160 10.39 -23.97 13.56
C ASP A 160 9.09 -24.77 13.70
N VAL A 161 9.23 -26.08 13.72
CA VAL A 161 8.12 -27.02 13.56
C VAL A 161 7.29 -27.15 14.83
N SER A 162 7.86 -26.88 16.02
CA SER A 162 7.11 -26.90 17.28
C SER A 162 6.05 -25.79 17.35
N LEU A 163 6.25 -24.70 16.60
CA LEU A 163 5.32 -23.58 16.51
C LEU A 163 4.19 -23.79 15.50
N LEU A 164 4.22 -24.91 14.75
CA LEU A 164 3.26 -25.17 13.68
C LEU A 164 2.12 -26.11 14.12
N PRO A 165 0.91 -25.93 13.56
CA PRO A 165 -0.17 -26.89 13.75
C PRO A 165 0.15 -28.23 13.05
N GLY A 166 -0.28 -29.35 13.62
CA GLY A 166 0.10 -30.71 13.16
C GLY A 166 -0.21 -31.03 11.69
N TRP A 167 -1.24 -30.42 11.08
CA TRP A 167 -1.51 -30.58 9.65
C TRP A 167 -0.42 -29.94 8.78
N ARG A 168 0.13 -28.80 9.20
CA ARG A 168 1.20 -28.09 8.49
C ARG A 168 2.54 -28.78 8.71
N GLN A 169 2.81 -29.26 9.92
CA GLN A 169 3.96 -30.12 10.22
C GLN A 169 4.05 -31.30 9.23
N ARG A 170 2.95 -32.06 9.07
CA ARG A 170 2.89 -33.18 8.12
C ARG A 170 3.11 -32.75 6.67
N MET A 171 2.60 -31.57 6.29
CA MET A 171 2.77 -31.03 4.94
C MET A 171 4.25 -30.72 4.64
N GLU A 172 4.99 -30.15 5.60
CA GLU A 172 6.42 -29.85 5.44
C GLU A 172 7.25 -31.13 5.16
N TYR A 173 6.99 -32.22 5.88
CA TYR A 173 7.75 -33.46 5.66
C TYR A 173 7.32 -34.14 4.36
N ALA A 174 6.01 -34.24 4.12
CA ALA A 174 5.47 -34.92 2.95
C ALA A 174 5.89 -34.25 1.64
N GLN A 175 5.89 -32.91 1.58
CA GLN A 175 6.31 -32.19 0.38
C GLN A 175 7.81 -32.29 0.12
N THR A 176 8.62 -32.28 1.18
CA THR A 176 10.06 -32.53 1.05
C THR A 176 10.33 -33.93 0.55
N GLN A 177 9.58 -34.91 1.07
CA GLN A 177 9.66 -36.28 0.60
C GLN A 177 9.28 -36.41 -0.88
N MET A 178 8.21 -35.73 -1.32
CA MET A 178 7.82 -35.67 -2.73
C MET A 178 8.93 -35.03 -3.58
N ALA A 179 9.52 -33.93 -3.14
CA ALA A 179 10.60 -33.28 -3.87
C ALA A 179 11.82 -34.21 -4.06
N ILE A 180 12.21 -34.96 -3.02
CA ILE A 180 13.30 -35.95 -3.08
C ILE A 180 12.95 -37.08 -4.05
N VAL A 181 11.71 -37.59 -4.00
CA VAL A 181 11.21 -38.65 -4.90
C VAL A 181 11.29 -38.21 -6.36
N ASP A 182 10.83 -36.99 -6.68
CA ASP A 182 10.91 -36.44 -8.05
C ASP A 182 12.36 -36.24 -8.51
N ALA A 183 13.22 -35.69 -7.65
CA ALA A 183 14.59 -35.32 -8.02
C ALA A 183 15.53 -36.53 -8.20
N ALA A 184 15.55 -37.43 -7.20
CA ALA A 184 16.52 -38.52 -7.08
C ALA A 184 15.92 -39.92 -7.22
N GLY A 185 14.59 -40.06 -7.23
CA GLY A 185 13.93 -41.37 -7.36
C GLY A 185 14.04 -42.25 -6.12
N VAL A 186 14.33 -41.66 -4.96
CA VAL A 186 14.47 -42.35 -3.68
C VAL A 186 13.54 -41.77 -2.61
N ARG A 187 13.29 -42.54 -1.56
CA ARG A 187 12.60 -42.15 -0.33
C ARG A 187 13.56 -42.29 0.84
N THR A 188 13.43 -41.44 1.84
CA THR A 188 14.21 -41.52 3.08
C THR A 188 13.29 -41.64 4.28
N SER A 189 13.81 -42.26 5.33
CA SER A 189 13.18 -42.28 6.65
C SER A 189 13.97 -41.44 7.66
N LEU A 190 14.99 -40.70 7.23
CA LEU A 190 15.73 -39.78 8.09
C LEU A 190 15.10 -38.40 8.08
N LEU A 191 15.00 -37.79 9.25
CA LEU A 191 14.48 -36.44 9.42
C LEU A 191 15.31 -35.70 10.47
N ARG A 192 15.63 -34.44 10.20
CA ARG A 192 16.19 -33.51 11.18
C ARG A 192 15.34 -32.25 11.19
N PHE A 193 14.91 -31.81 12.36
CA PHE A 193 14.12 -30.59 12.48
C PHE A 193 15.04 -29.36 12.42
N PRO A 194 14.63 -28.28 11.73
CA PRO A 194 15.28 -26.98 11.87
C PRO A 194 15.42 -26.58 13.34
N TYR A 195 16.54 -25.94 13.68
CA TYR A 195 16.86 -25.51 15.06
C TYR A 195 16.96 -26.66 16.09
N SER A 196 17.15 -27.91 15.65
CA SER A 196 17.47 -29.03 16.55
C SER A 196 18.98 -29.21 16.69
N SER A 197 19.45 -29.56 17.89
CA SER A 197 20.90 -29.60 18.19
C SER A 197 21.32 -30.93 18.83
N VAL A 198 21.46 -31.00 20.14
CA VAL A 198 21.90 -32.22 20.85
C VAL A 198 20.72 -32.94 21.51
N PRO A 199 20.83 -34.24 21.84
CA PRO A 199 19.75 -34.96 22.53
C PRO A 199 19.28 -34.29 23.82
N SER A 200 20.20 -33.67 24.58
CA SER A 200 19.91 -32.96 25.83
C SER A 200 19.23 -31.60 25.62
N ALA A 201 19.05 -31.14 24.39
CA ALA A 201 18.33 -29.90 24.04
C ALA A 201 16.89 -30.17 23.59
N VAL A 202 16.44 -31.43 23.61
CA VAL A 202 15.04 -31.77 23.35
C VAL A 202 14.19 -31.34 24.54
N ASP A 203 13.22 -30.45 24.29
CA ASP A 203 12.30 -29.89 25.28
C ASP A 203 10.87 -30.43 25.11
N ASP A 204 9.99 -30.05 26.03
CA ASP A 204 8.57 -30.44 26.05
C ASP A 204 7.79 -29.93 24.83
N ALA A 205 8.29 -28.89 24.15
CA ALA A 205 7.71 -28.38 22.92
C ALA A 205 8.07 -29.25 21.70
N ASN A 206 9.31 -29.75 21.65
CA ASN A 206 9.83 -30.53 20.53
C ASN A 206 9.46 -32.02 20.63
N TRP A 207 9.31 -32.55 21.84
CA TRP A 207 9.06 -33.97 22.07
C TRP A 207 7.78 -34.52 21.39
N PRO A 208 6.61 -33.86 21.46
CA PRO A 208 5.42 -34.30 20.73
C PRO A 208 5.61 -34.37 19.22
N VAL A 209 6.42 -33.45 18.66
CA VAL A 209 6.73 -33.39 17.23
C VAL A 209 7.61 -34.57 16.82
N ILE A 210 8.63 -34.90 17.63
CA ILE A 210 9.49 -36.07 17.44
C ILE A 210 8.67 -37.36 17.45
N ARG A 211 7.72 -37.49 18.39
CA ARG A 211 6.83 -38.66 18.47
C ARG A 211 5.91 -38.79 17.26
N GLU A 212 5.35 -37.69 16.78
CA GLU A 212 4.50 -37.70 15.57
C GLU A 212 5.32 -38.08 14.33
N ALA A 213 6.53 -37.55 14.18
CA ALA A 213 7.42 -37.97 13.09
C ALA A 213 7.77 -39.46 13.18
N GLY A 214 7.99 -39.98 14.39
CA GLY A 214 8.12 -41.42 14.64
C GLY A 214 6.90 -42.21 14.18
N ARG A 215 5.67 -41.78 14.49
CA ARG A 215 4.44 -42.43 14.00
C ARG A 215 4.31 -42.44 12.48
N LEU A 216 4.90 -41.44 11.81
CA LEU A 216 4.97 -41.36 10.35
C LEU A 216 6.11 -42.19 9.75
N GLY A 217 6.92 -42.85 10.58
CA GLY A 217 7.99 -43.74 10.16
C GLY A 217 9.36 -43.09 10.02
N TYR A 218 9.54 -41.86 10.49
CA TYR A 218 10.84 -41.18 10.48
C TYR A 218 11.69 -41.53 11.72
N LEU A 219 13.00 -41.51 11.52
CA LEU A 219 14.02 -41.44 12.57
C LEU A 219 14.48 -40.00 12.68
N THR A 220 14.42 -39.44 13.88
CA THR A 220 14.88 -38.08 14.13
C THR A 220 16.39 -38.12 14.39
N VAL A 221 17.15 -37.35 13.61
CA VAL A 221 18.61 -37.27 13.73
C VAL A 221 18.97 -35.88 14.25
N VAL A 222 19.63 -35.85 15.39
CA VAL A 222 20.23 -34.66 15.99
C VAL A 222 21.77 -34.76 15.85
N ASN A 223 22.58 -34.04 16.61
CA ASN A 223 24.05 -34.10 16.53
C ASN A 223 24.72 -34.33 17.90
N ASP A 224 25.96 -34.82 17.86
CA ASP A 224 26.84 -34.87 19.05
C ASP A 224 27.69 -33.60 19.14
N VAL A 225 28.19 -33.15 17.99
CA VAL A 225 29.03 -31.96 17.86
C VAL A 225 28.53 -31.07 16.72
N ASP A 226 28.51 -29.77 16.96
CA ASP A 226 28.11 -28.74 15.99
C ASP A 226 29.35 -27.93 15.60
N GLY A 227 29.61 -27.79 14.30
CA GLY A 227 30.71 -26.97 13.80
C GLY A 227 30.46 -25.46 13.89
N GLU A 228 29.24 -25.03 14.25
CA GLU A 228 28.75 -23.64 14.29
C GLU A 228 29.10 -22.84 13.02
N ASP A 229 29.29 -23.53 11.90
CA ASP A 229 29.85 -22.98 10.67
C ASP A 229 28.91 -21.95 10.03
N TRP A 230 27.61 -22.07 10.31
CA TRP A 230 26.58 -21.08 9.97
C TRP A 230 26.92 -19.68 10.49
N SER A 231 27.51 -19.56 11.68
CA SER A 231 27.89 -18.29 12.33
C SER A 231 29.20 -17.69 11.79
N ARG A 232 29.99 -18.49 11.05
CA ARG A 232 31.30 -18.16 10.46
C ARG A 232 32.37 -17.77 11.50
N PRO A 233 32.67 -18.62 12.50
CA PRO A 233 33.57 -18.30 13.61
C PRO A 233 35.07 -18.37 13.22
N GLY A 234 35.39 -18.81 12.01
CA GLY A 234 36.75 -19.04 11.51
C GLY A 234 37.09 -20.53 11.40
N VAL A 235 37.96 -20.87 10.43
CA VAL A 235 38.28 -22.27 10.08
C VAL A 235 38.81 -23.08 11.27
N ASP A 236 39.72 -22.50 12.07
CA ASP A 236 40.27 -23.19 13.24
C ASP A 236 39.23 -23.48 14.32
N ALA A 237 38.25 -22.58 14.50
CA ALA A 237 37.17 -22.78 15.46
C ALA A 237 36.26 -23.93 15.02
N ILE A 238 35.86 -23.92 13.74
CA ILE A 238 35.03 -24.98 13.13
C ILE A 238 35.73 -26.35 13.29
N VAL A 239 37.01 -26.47 12.90
CA VAL A 239 37.75 -27.75 13.01
C VAL A 239 37.83 -28.24 14.46
N ARG A 240 38.04 -27.34 15.44
CA ARG A 240 38.06 -27.71 16.85
C ARG A 240 36.70 -28.21 17.33
N GLN A 241 35.63 -27.49 17.01
CA GLN A 241 34.27 -27.82 17.42
C GLN A 241 33.79 -29.14 16.80
N MET A 242 34.14 -29.41 15.54
CA MET A 242 33.85 -30.67 14.87
C MET A 242 34.59 -31.89 15.43
N THR A 243 35.68 -31.70 16.19
CA THR A 243 36.54 -32.81 16.64
C THR A 243 35.91 -33.49 17.87
N PRO A 244 35.44 -34.75 17.75
CA PRO A 244 34.87 -35.45 18.89
C PRO A 244 35.93 -35.87 19.90
N ALA A 245 35.49 -36.30 21.08
CA ALA A 245 36.37 -36.91 22.08
C ALA A 245 37.10 -38.15 21.49
N ASP A 246 38.33 -38.38 21.93
CA ASP A 246 39.16 -39.46 21.36
C ASP A 246 38.50 -40.83 21.55
N GLY A 247 38.49 -41.63 20.48
CA GLY A 247 37.82 -42.93 20.41
C GLY A 247 36.30 -42.90 20.25
N ALA A 248 35.61 -41.78 20.51
CA ALA A 248 34.16 -41.68 20.40
C ALA A 248 33.67 -41.72 18.95
N GLY A 249 32.49 -42.29 18.70
CA GLY A 249 31.74 -42.06 17.47
C GLY A 249 30.95 -40.76 17.55
N ALA A 250 30.76 -40.05 16.43
CA ALA A 250 30.07 -38.77 16.44
C ALA A 250 29.29 -38.45 15.16
N VAL A 251 28.09 -37.89 15.33
CA VAL A 251 27.34 -37.18 14.28
C VAL A 251 27.75 -35.70 14.33
N VAL A 252 28.35 -35.22 13.25
CA VAL A 252 28.87 -33.85 13.11
C VAL A 252 27.91 -33.03 12.26
N LEU A 253 27.38 -31.93 12.80
CA LEU A 253 26.52 -30.98 12.08
C LEU A 253 27.36 -29.91 11.38
N LEU A 254 27.03 -29.66 10.10
CA LEU A 254 27.54 -28.60 9.24
C LEU A 254 26.43 -28.11 8.30
N HIS A 255 26.69 -27.04 7.56
CA HIS A 255 25.73 -26.47 6.60
C HIS A 255 26.33 -26.41 5.19
N ASP A 256 25.56 -26.80 4.19
CA ASP A 256 25.94 -26.65 2.78
C ASP A 256 25.15 -25.54 2.05
N ALA A 257 24.32 -24.78 2.77
CA ALA A 257 23.66 -23.56 2.30
C ALA A 257 23.60 -22.48 3.40
N GLY A 258 22.64 -21.55 3.37
CA GLY A 258 22.45 -20.58 4.47
C GLY A 258 23.44 -19.41 4.50
N GLY A 259 24.14 -19.11 3.39
CA GLY A 259 25.08 -17.99 3.30
C GLY A 259 26.42 -18.37 2.68
N ASP A 260 27.49 -17.63 3.00
CA ASP A 260 28.84 -17.94 2.56
C ASP A 260 29.42 -19.12 3.36
N ARG A 261 29.71 -20.24 2.69
CA ARG A 261 30.26 -21.49 3.28
C ARG A 261 31.74 -21.72 2.96
N SER A 262 32.49 -20.67 2.62
CA SER A 262 33.93 -20.79 2.34
C SER A 262 34.74 -21.36 3.51
N GLN A 263 34.39 -20.98 4.75
CA GLN A 263 35.04 -21.51 5.95
C GLN A 263 34.72 -22.99 6.18
N THR A 264 33.49 -23.43 5.90
CA THR A 264 33.07 -24.84 5.97
C THR A 264 33.91 -25.70 5.04
N ILE A 265 34.08 -25.27 3.78
CA ILE A 265 34.91 -25.96 2.78
C ILE A 265 36.36 -26.08 3.27
N ALA A 266 36.95 -24.98 3.73
CA ALA A 266 38.33 -24.97 4.23
C ALA A 266 38.50 -25.84 5.49
N ALA A 267 37.49 -25.90 6.35
CA ALA A 267 37.50 -26.76 7.53
C ALA A 267 37.45 -28.25 7.14
N LEU A 268 36.58 -28.63 6.20
CA LEU A 268 36.48 -30.01 5.71
C LEU A 268 37.79 -30.53 5.10
N GLU A 269 38.45 -29.69 4.30
CA GLU A 269 39.74 -30.01 3.67
C GLU A 269 40.84 -30.35 4.67
N ARG A 270 40.77 -29.79 5.87
CA ARG A 270 41.71 -30.09 6.95
C ARG A 270 41.22 -31.21 7.85
N PHE A 271 39.93 -31.21 8.18
CA PHE A 271 39.33 -32.11 9.16
C PHE A 271 39.33 -33.56 8.69
N ILE A 272 38.92 -33.82 7.44
CA ILE A 272 38.76 -35.20 6.95
C ILE A 272 40.10 -35.95 6.95
N PRO A 273 41.19 -35.42 6.36
CA PRO A 273 42.50 -36.09 6.42
C PRO A 273 43.04 -36.24 7.83
N MET A 274 42.82 -35.22 8.69
CA MET A 274 43.26 -35.25 10.09
C MET A 274 42.60 -36.40 10.85
N MET A 275 41.29 -36.61 10.68
CA MET A 275 40.57 -37.67 11.39
C MET A 275 40.85 -39.06 10.79
N GLN A 276 41.01 -39.17 9.46
CA GLN A 276 41.46 -40.41 8.81
C GLN A 276 42.85 -40.83 9.33
N ALA A 277 43.79 -39.88 9.46
CA ALA A 277 45.12 -40.14 10.03
C ALA A 277 45.07 -40.59 11.51
N ARG A 278 44.01 -40.20 12.25
CA ARG A 278 43.73 -40.66 13.62
C ARG A 278 42.97 -41.99 13.68
N GLY A 279 42.73 -42.63 12.54
CA GLY A 279 42.07 -43.94 12.44
C GLY A 279 40.54 -43.89 12.50
N TYR A 280 39.93 -42.74 12.24
CA TYR A 280 38.47 -42.64 12.15
C TYR A 280 37.96 -43.00 10.76
N THR A 281 36.79 -43.63 10.70
CA THR A 281 36.10 -43.97 9.44
C THR A 281 34.87 -43.09 9.24
N PHE A 282 34.70 -42.55 8.03
CA PHE A 282 33.52 -41.76 7.65
C PHE A 282 32.39 -42.67 7.15
N THR A 283 31.14 -42.38 7.55
CA THR A 283 29.94 -43.17 7.24
C THR A 283 28.73 -42.27 7.01
N THR A 284 27.66 -42.83 6.42
CA THR A 284 26.31 -42.25 6.48
C THR A 284 25.62 -42.60 7.81
N ILE A 285 24.54 -41.90 8.15
CA ILE A 285 23.75 -42.16 9.37
C ILE A 285 23.21 -43.59 9.36
N SER A 286 22.61 -44.04 8.26
CA SER A 286 22.06 -45.40 8.18
C SER A 286 23.12 -46.49 8.30
N ASP A 287 24.25 -46.35 7.60
CA ASP A 287 25.33 -47.34 7.69
C ASP A 287 25.95 -47.38 9.08
N GLY A 288 26.14 -46.21 9.71
CA GLY A 288 26.62 -46.11 11.08
C GLY A 288 25.67 -46.77 12.08
N MET A 289 24.37 -46.53 11.93
CA MET A 289 23.33 -47.15 12.76
C MET A 289 23.25 -48.66 12.54
N ASN A 290 23.34 -49.14 11.30
CA ASN A 290 23.33 -50.57 10.98
C ASN A 290 24.53 -51.30 11.61
N ARG A 291 25.70 -50.65 11.64
CA ARG A 291 26.89 -51.18 12.34
C ARG A 291 26.71 -51.22 13.86
N ALA A 292 25.99 -50.24 14.42
CA ALA A 292 25.66 -50.19 15.84
C ALA A 292 24.55 -51.19 16.23
N ARG A 293 23.70 -51.61 15.28
CA ARG A 293 22.51 -52.46 15.50
C ARG A 293 22.59 -53.75 14.68
N GLN A 294 23.58 -54.59 14.93
CA GLN A 294 23.79 -55.84 14.17
C GLN A 294 22.63 -56.84 14.35
N ASP A 295 21.85 -56.73 15.43
CA ASP A 295 20.73 -57.63 15.76
C ASP A 295 19.37 -57.18 15.19
N ALA A 296 19.33 -56.11 14.38
CA ALA A 296 18.10 -55.56 13.82
C ALA A 296 18.09 -55.59 12.29
N ALA A 297 16.90 -55.50 11.69
CA ALA A 297 16.77 -55.36 10.24
C ALA A 297 17.51 -54.11 9.75
N PRO A 298 18.30 -54.20 8.65
CA PRO A 298 19.06 -53.07 8.13
C PRO A 298 18.13 -51.92 7.75
N PHE A 299 18.45 -50.73 8.24
CA PHE A 299 17.78 -49.52 7.85
C PHE A 299 18.35 -49.01 6.53
N VAL A 300 17.46 -48.74 5.57
CA VAL A 300 17.82 -48.27 4.23
C VAL A 300 17.64 -46.76 4.17
N GLY A 301 18.75 -46.05 4.05
CA GLY A 301 18.77 -44.59 3.93
C GLY A 301 18.01 -44.05 2.73
N ASN A 302 18.43 -44.47 1.53
CA ASN A 302 17.84 -44.06 0.26
C ASN A 302 17.10 -45.25 -0.37
N ALA A 303 15.84 -45.45 0.01
CA ALA A 303 15.02 -46.52 -0.56
C ALA A 303 14.54 -46.18 -1.98
N PRO A 304 14.73 -47.05 -2.99
CA PRO A 304 14.29 -46.76 -4.35
C PRO A 304 12.76 -46.68 -4.46
N THR A 305 12.26 -45.82 -5.36
CA THR A 305 10.82 -45.57 -5.54
C THR A 305 10.32 -45.97 -6.92
N SER A 306 9.02 -46.23 -7.02
CA SER A 306 8.40 -46.60 -8.30
C SER A 306 8.23 -45.39 -9.22
N THR A 307 8.05 -45.64 -10.51
CA THR A 307 7.71 -44.58 -11.47
C THR A 307 6.39 -43.90 -11.12
N VAL A 308 5.41 -44.63 -10.56
CA VAL A 308 4.11 -44.06 -10.14
C VAL A 308 4.29 -43.06 -8.99
N ASP A 309 5.19 -43.33 -8.05
CA ASP A 309 5.50 -42.40 -6.96
C ASP A 309 6.10 -41.09 -7.48
N ARG A 310 6.98 -41.19 -8.49
CA ARG A 310 7.54 -40.02 -9.18
C ARG A 310 6.46 -39.19 -9.88
N TRP A 311 5.53 -39.81 -10.60
CA TRP A 311 4.40 -39.10 -11.22
C TRP A 311 3.49 -38.40 -10.20
N ARG A 312 3.30 -38.99 -9.01
CA ARG A 312 2.51 -38.38 -7.92
C ARG A 312 3.24 -37.18 -7.30
N ALA A 313 4.56 -37.22 -7.23
CA ALA A 313 5.39 -36.16 -6.67
C ALA A 313 5.62 -34.98 -7.64
N ALA A 314 5.66 -35.25 -8.95
CA ALA A 314 5.99 -34.26 -9.98
C ALA A 314 5.16 -32.96 -9.94
N PRO A 315 3.83 -32.95 -9.71
CA PRO A 315 3.03 -31.73 -9.76
C PRO A 315 3.48 -30.63 -8.79
N VAL A 316 3.92 -31.00 -7.58
CA VAL A 316 4.42 -30.04 -6.58
C VAL A 316 5.68 -29.35 -7.09
N VAL A 317 6.63 -30.13 -7.60
CA VAL A 317 7.89 -29.61 -8.16
C VAL A 317 7.63 -28.78 -9.41
N TRP A 318 6.74 -29.23 -10.29
CA TRP A 318 6.38 -28.51 -11.52
C TRP A 318 5.74 -27.15 -11.24
N ALA A 319 4.86 -27.08 -10.23
CA ALA A 319 4.22 -25.82 -9.83
C ALA A 319 5.25 -24.78 -9.37
N ILE A 320 6.25 -25.18 -8.58
CA ILE A 320 7.32 -24.30 -8.10
C ILE A 320 8.20 -23.85 -9.26
N ARG A 321 8.68 -24.79 -10.09
CA ARG A 321 9.53 -24.47 -11.25
C ARG A 321 8.82 -23.54 -12.25
N LEU A 322 7.52 -23.74 -12.47
CA LEU A 322 6.71 -22.86 -13.31
C LEU A 322 6.61 -21.46 -12.71
N ALA A 323 6.35 -21.36 -11.40
CA ALA A 323 6.27 -20.08 -10.70
C ALA A 323 7.63 -19.33 -10.77
N ASP A 324 8.74 -20.02 -10.49
CA ASP A 324 10.11 -19.49 -10.58
C ASP A 324 10.41 -18.99 -12.00
N SER A 325 10.03 -19.77 -13.02
CA SER A 325 10.24 -19.42 -14.42
C SER A 325 9.46 -18.18 -14.83
N ILE A 326 8.20 -18.07 -14.40
CA ILE A 326 7.35 -16.90 -14.65
C ILE A 326 7.94 -15.67 -13.94
N LEU A 327 8.36 -15.80 -12.68
CA LEU A 327 9.00 -14.69 -11.96
C LEU A 327 10.29 -14.23 -12.62
N ARG A 328 11.16 -15.17 -13.06
CA ARG A 328 12.38 -14.83 -13.81
C ARG A 328 12.08 -14.13 -15.13
N ALA A 329 11.07 -14.58 -15.87
CA ALA A 329 10.63 -13.93 -17.10
C ALA A 329 10.08 -12.51 -16.86
N LEU A 330 9.29 -12.33 -15.80
CA LEU A 330 8.80 -11.01 -15.38
C LEU A 330 9.96 -10.10 -14.94
N ALA A 331 10.91 -10.62 -14.17
CA ALA A 331 12.10 -9.88 -13.76
C ALA A 331 12.93 -9.42 -14.97
N LEU A 332 13.17 -10.30 -15.96
CA LEU A 332 13.87 -9.95 -17.19
C LEU A 332 13.10 -8.89 -18.00
N LEU A 333 11.78 -9.07 -18.18
CA LEU A 333 10.91 -8.09 -18.83
C LEU A 333 11.04 -6.72 -18.14
N PHE A 334 11.14 -6.70 -16.82
CA PHE A 334 11.28 -5.47 -16.06
C PHE A 334 12.64 -4.82 -16.17
N VAL A 335 13.73 -5.60 -16.24
CA VAL A 335 15.04 -5.05 -16.58
C VAL A 335 14.98 -4.38 -17.94
N VAL A 336 14.38 -5.03 -18.95
CA VAL A 336 14.19 -4.46 -20.29
C VAL A 336 13.36 -3.18 -20.24
N VAL A 337 12.20 -3.19 -19.56
CA VAL A 337 11.33 -2.03 -19.39
C VAL A 337 12.05 -0.88 -18.66
N GLY A 338 12.79 -1.19 -17.60
CA GLY A 338 13.58 -0.25 -16.84
C GLY A 338 14.66 0.41 -17.69
N VAL A 339 15.42 -0.38 -18.46
CA VAL A 339 16.41 0.12 -19.42
C VAL A 339 15.76 1.02 -20.48
N LEU A 340 14.61 0.63 -21.03
CA LEU A 340 13.88 1.46 -22.01
C LEU A 340 13.39 2.79 -21.42
N ILE A 341 12.88 2.79 -20.19
CA ILE A 341 12.46 4.01 -19.49
C ILE A 341 13.67 4.91 -19.21
N LEU A 342 14.77 4.35 -18.72
CA LEU A 342 15.99 5.10 -18.43
C LEU A 342 16.61 5.68 -19.71
N ALA A 343 16.69 4.88 -20.77
CA ALA A 343 17.17 5.33 -22.09
C ALA A 343 16.29 6.45 -22.65
N ARG A 344 14.95 6.30 -22.60
CA ARG A 344 14.02 7.37 -23.00
C ARG A 344 14.23 8.62 -22.17
N THR A 345 14.30 8.49 -20.85
CA THR A 345 14.47 9.62 -19.93
C THR A 345 15.76 10.37 -20.20
N LEU A 346 16.88 9.64 -20.35
CA LEU A 346 18.17 10.22 -20.69
C LEU A 346 18.10 10.97 -22.02
N LEU A 347 17.57 10.33 -23.07
CA LEU A 347 17.44 10.94 -24.39
C LEU A 347 16.56 12.19 -24.35
N LEU A 348 15.44 12.13 -23.63
CA LEU A 348 14.52 13.24 -23.43
C LEU A 348 15.20 14.42 -22.73
N LEU A 349 15.92 14.18 -21.64
CA LEU A 349 16.65 15.24 -20.92
C LEU A 349 17.76 15.85 -21.77
N LEU A 350 18.53 15.03 -22.49
CA LEU A 350 19.59 15.49 -23.39
C LEU A 350 19.04 16.33 -24.55
N ILE A 351 17.99 15.86 -25.23
CA ILE A 351 17.38 16.55 -26.38
C ILE A 351 16.68 17.83 -25.93
N ALA A 352 15.83 17.76 -24.91
CA ALA A 352 15.11 18.94 -24.42
C ALA A 352 16.08 19.99 -23.86
N GLY A 353 17.12 19.57 -23.14
CA GLY A 353 18.17 20.47 -22.63
C GLY A 353 19.01 21.10 -23.74
N ARG A 354 19.36 20.36 -24.80
CA ARG A 354 20.05 20.91 -25.98
C ARG A 354 19.17 21.91 -26.74
N LEU A 355 17.89 21.60 -26.94
CA LEU A 355 16.92 22.50 -27.60
C LEU A 355 16.73 23.79 -26.79
N ALA A 356 16.52 23.67 -25.47
CA ALA A 356 16.38 24.83 -24.59
C ALA A 356 17.64 25.73 -24.60
N ARG A 357 18.84 25.16 -24.61
CA ARG A 357 20.09 25.91 -24.76
C ARG A 357 20.20 26.62 -26.11
N ARG A 358 19.81 25.96 -27.21
CA ARG A 358 19.82 26.57 -28.55
C ARG A 358 18.84 27.74 -28.67
N ARG A 359 17.63 27.61 -28.12
CA ARG A 359 16.62 28.70 -28.11
C ARG A 359 16.99 29.92 -27.29
N ARG A 360 17.92 29.79 -26.33
CA ARG A 360 18.43 30.93 -25.56
C ARG A 360 19.48 31.75 -26.32
N LYS A 361 20.03 31.24 -27.43
CA LYS A 361 20.96 32.01 -28.26
C LYS A 361 20.20 33.09 -29.03
N HIS A 362 20.82 34.27 -29.16
CA HIS A 362 20.24 35.46 -29.78
C HIS A 362 19.74 35.26 -31.23
N ARG A 363 20.25 34.25 -31.95
CA ARG A 363 19.95 33.99 -33.37
C ARG A 363 18.87 32.90 -33.58
N TRP A 364 17.88 32.75 -32.70
CA TRP A 364 16.81 31.76 -32.93
C TRP A 364 15.91 32.22 -34.10
N PRO A 365 15.59 31.34 -35.08
CA PRO A 365 15.14 31.80 -36.40
C PRO A 365 13.71 32.34 -36.48
N TRP A 366 12.88 32.19 -35.45
CA TRP A 366 11.46 32.56 -35.56
C TRP A 366 11.24 34.08 -35.64
N GLY A 367 12.09 34.90 -34.99
CA GLY A 367 11.96 36.36 -35.03
C GLY A 367 10.59 36.86 -34.57
N SER A 368 10.28 38.13 -34.86
CA SER A 368 8.91 38.65 -34.76
C SER A 368 8.14 38.29 -36.03
N PHE A 369 6.89 37.88 -35.87
CA PHE A 369 5.95 37.63 -36.96
C PHE A 369 4.71 38.47 -36.70
N ASP A 370 4.42 39.41 -37.61
CA ASP A 370 3.30 40.32 -37.48
C ASP A 370 2.25 39.95 -38.54
N ALA A 371 1.13 39.42 -38.07
CA ALA A 371 0.00 39.00 -38.89
C ALA A 371 -1.28 39.11 -38.08
N ALA A 372 -2.37 39.51 -38.72
CA ALA A 372 -3.68 39.51 -38.09
C ALA A 372 -4.14 38.07 -37.77
N VAL A 373 -4.89 37.91 -36.68
CA VAL A 373 -5.23 36.60 -36.09
C VAL A 373 -6.73 36.50 -35.84
N SER A 374 -7.33 35.36 -36.21
CA SER A 374 -8.69 35.00 -35.79
C SER A 374 -8.63 33.97 -34.66
N VAL A 375 -9.12 34.34 -33.48
CA VAL A 375 -9.20 33.49 -32.28
C VAL A 375 -10.58 32.88 -32.18
N ILE A 376 -10.69 31.55 -32.17
CA ILE A 376 -11.95 30.81 -32.06
C ILE A 376 -12.10 30.25 -30.65
N VAL A 377 -13.20 30.61 -29.98
CA VAL A 377 -13.56 30.16 -28.62
C VAL A 377 -14.84 29.31 -28.69
N PRO A 378 -14.76 27.96 -28.75
CA PRO A 378 -15.94 27.12 -28.67
C PRO A 378 -16.49 27.12 -27.23
N ALA A 379 -17.77 27.42 -27.08
CA ALA A 379 -18.44 27.52 -25.78
C ALA A 379 -19.70 26.65 -25.73
N TYR A 380 -19.88 25.88 -24.66
CA TYR A 380 -21.14 25.19 -24.36
C TYR A 380 -21.34 25.10 -22.85
N ASN A 381 -22.25 25.92 -22.34
CA ASN A 381 -22.55 26.05 -20.92
C ASN A 381 -21.30 26.39 -20.07
N GLU A 382 -20.63 27.50 -20.40
CA GLU A 382 -19.35 27.95 -19.83
C GLU A 382 -19.46 29.31 -19.11
N ARG A 383 -20.65 29.65 -18.61
CA ARG A 383 -20.94 30.94 -17.95
C ARG A 383 -19.92 31.33 -16.86
N ALA A 384 -19.41 30.35 -16.11
CA ALA A 384 -18.49 30.58 -14.99
C ALA A 384 -17.07 31.04 -15.41
N GLY A 385 -16.61 30.69 -16.61
CA GLY A 385 -15.23 30.94 -17.07
C GLY A 385 -15.11 31.89 -18.27
N ILE A 386 -16.14 31.96 -19.11
CA ILE A 386 -16.07 32.61 -20.44
C ILE A 386 -15.65 34.09 -20.38
N VAL A 387 -16.09 34.84 -19.37
CA VAL A 387 -15.80 36.28 -19.24
C VAL A 387 -14.30 36.52 -19.05
N ALA A 388 -13.65 35.73 -18.21
CA ALA A 388 -12.21 35.87 -17.97
C ALA A 388 -11.40 35.52 -19.23
N THR A 389 -11.83 34.47 -19.94
CA THR A 389 -11.25 34.04 -21.22
C THR A 389 -11.33 35.16 -22.26
N VAL A 390 -12.53 35.64 -22.59
CA VAL A 390 -12.74 36.67 -23.63
C VAL A 390 -12.00 37.96 -23.29
N ARG A 391 -12.08 38.43 -22.03
CA ARG A 391 -11.34 39.64 -21.60
C ARG A 391 -9.83 39.48 -21.75
N SER A 392 -9.28 38.30 -21.47
CA SER A 392 -7.83 38.06 -21.64
C SER A 392 -7.38 38.06 -23.08
N LEU A 393 -8.27 37.66 -24.01
CA LEU A 393 -8.00 37.67 -25.45
C LEU A 393 -8.05 39.10 -26.00
N VAL A 394 -8.99 39.93 -25.53
CA VAL A 394 -9.05 41.34 -25.95
C VAL A 394 -7.90 42.17 -25.35
N ALA A 395 -7.53 41.92 -24.09
CA ALA A 395 -6.46 42.64 -23.39
C ALA A 395 -5.02 42.21 -23.79
N ASN A 396 -4.86 41.53 -24.92
CA ASN A 396 -3.59 41.01 -25.38
C ASN A 396 -2.69 42.11 -26.00
N ASP A 397 -1.38 41.83 -26.15
CA ASP A 397 -0.39 42.81 -26.65
C ASP A 397 -0.13 42.75 -28.17
N HIS A 398 -0.88 41.93 -28.91
CA HIS A 398 -0.79 41.78 -30.36
C HIS A 398 -1.85 42.65 -31.06
N ARG A 399 -1.46 43.28 -32.18
CA ARG A 399 -2.38 44.10 -32.98
C ARG A 399 -3.25 43.18 -33.88
N ASP A 400 -4.41 43.67 -34.29
CA ASP A 400 -5.29 43.00 -35.26
C ASP A 400 -5.73 41.58 -34.85
N VAL A 401 -6.33 41.49 -33.65
CA VAL A 401 -6.92 40.26 -33.12
C VAL A 401 -8.44 40.32 -33.22
N GLU A 402 -9.00 39.37 -33.95
CA GLU A 402 -10.43 39.10 -34.02
C GLU A 402 -10.79 37.93 -33.11
N VAL A 403 -11.80 38.07 -32.24
CA VAL A 403 -12.27 37.00 -31.36
C VAL A 403 -13.66 36.53 -31.79
N ILE A 404 -13.78 35.24 -32.13
CA ILE A 404 -15.02 34.59 -32.55
C ILE A 404 -15.43 33.58 -31.49
N VAL A 405 -16.44 33.92 -30.69
CA VAL A 405 -17.02 33.03 -29.70
C VAL A 405 -18.14 32.22 -30.35
N VAL A 406 -18.00 30.90 -30.41
CA VAL A 406 -19.00 30.02 -31.01
C VAL A 406 -19.77 29.32 -29.90
N ASP A 407 -21.00 29.77 -29.65
CA ASP A 407 -21.93 29.14 -28.71
C ASP A 407 -22.61 27.92 -29.36
N ASP A 408 -22.28 26.74 -28.87
CA ASP A 408 -22.77 25.44 -29.34
C ASP A 408 -24.08 25.03 -28.65
N GLY A 409 -25.01 25.98 -28.53
CA GLY A 409 -26.36 25.78 -28.00
C GLY A 409 -26.42 25.78 -26.47
N SER A 410 -25.76 26.73 -25.81
CA SER A 410 -25.76 26.83 -24.35
C SER A 410 -27.16 27.11 -23.79
N THR A 411 -27.42 26.57 -22.60
CA THR A 411 -28.67 26.70 -21.84
C THR A 411 -28.52 27.54 -20.57
N ASP A 412 -27.30 27.96 -20.22
CA ASP A 412 -26.98 28.70 -18.99
C ASP A 412 -26.78 30.21 -19.20
N GLY A 413 -27.09 30.72 -20.41
CA GLY A 413 -26.90 32.13 -20.78
C GLY A 413 -25.45 32.51 -21.10
N THR A 414 -24.58 31.54 -21.46
CA THR A 414 -23.19 31.81 -21.85
C THR A 414 -23.08 32.84 -22.99
N ALA A 415 -23.84 32.68 -24.07
CA ALA A 415 -23.82 33.61 -25.20
C ALA A 415 -24.27 35.02 -24.81
N ASP A 416 -25.41 35.13 -24.11
CA ASP A 416 -25.95 36.42 -23.65
C ASP A 416 -24.96 37.15 -22.75
N LEU A 417 -24.23 36.40 -21.92
CA LEU A 417 -23.20 36.98 -21.06
C LEU A 417 -22.05 37.57 -21.87
N VAL A 418 -21.61 36.92 -22.95
CA VAL A 418 -20.54 37.46 -23.81
C VAL A 418 -21.02 38.67 -24.59
N ASP A 419 -22.22 38.60 -25.18
CA ASP A 419 -22.83 39.73 -25.91
C ASP A 419 -22.96 40.97 -25.00
N SER A 420 -23.35 40.79 -23.73
CA SER A 420 -23.50 41.88 -22.77
C SER A 420 -22.19 42.59 -22.40
N LEU A 421 -21.03 42.02 -22.73
CA LEU A 421 -19.74 42.66 -22.46
C LEU A 421 -19.45 43.84 -23.41
N GLY A 422 -20.08 43.88 -24.59
CA GLY A 422 -19.91 44.97 -25.57
C GLY A 422 -18.45 45.24 -25.95
N LEU A 423 -17.63 44.19 -26.06
CA LEU A 423 -16.20 44.33 -26.33
C LEU A 423 -15.94 44.44 -27.84
N ASP A 424 -15.16 45.46 -28.23
CA ASP A 424 -14.71 45.62 -29.61
C ASP A 424 -13.86 44.43 -30.07
N GLY A 425 -14.05 44.01 -31.32
CA GLY A 425 -13.33 42.87 -31.90
C GLY A 425 -13.83 41.49 -31.45
N VAL A 426 -14.91 41.41 -30.65
CA VAL A 426 -15.56 40.16 -30.25
C VAL A 426 -16.86 39.94 -31.02
N ARG A 427 -17.00 38.75 -31.62
CA ARG A 427 -18.20 38.33 -32.34
C ARG A 427 -18.73 37.01 -31.80
N VAL A 428 -20.00 36.98 -31.41
CA VAL A 428 -20.68 35.77 -30.93
C VAL A 428 -21.47 35.12 -32.06
N ILE A 429 -21.25 33.82 -32.28
CA ILE A 429 -21.94 33.00 -33.26
C ILE A 429 -22.72 31.92 -32.50
N ARG A 430 -24.05 31.92 -32.61
CA ARG A 430 -24.92 30.92 -31.97
C ARG A 430 -25.28 29.82 -32.96
N LYS A 431 -25.18 28.55 -32.54
CA LYS A 431 -25.57 27.38 -33.37
C LYS A 431 -26.21 26.28 -32.51
N PRO A 432 -26.98 25.35 -33.11
CA PRO A 432 -27.42 24.14 -32.41
C PRO A 432 -26.24 23.28 -31.97
N ASN A 433 -26.37 22.58 -30.84
CA ASN A 433 -25.30 21.73 -30.29
C ASN A 433 -24.86 20.63 -31.27
N GLY A 434 -23.60 20.68 -31.69
CA GLY A 434 -22.97 19.68 -32.56
C GLY A 434 -21.66 19.13 -32.00
N GLY A 435 -21.27 19.53 -30.79
CA GLY A 435 -20.00 19.19 -30.17
C GLY A 435 -18.86 20.14 -30.57
N LYS A 436 -17.75 20.04 -29.85
CA LYS A 436 -16.61 20.96 -29.95
C LYS A 436 -16.01 21.06 -31.36
N ALA A 437 -15.84 19.94 -32.06
CA ALA A 437 -15.32 19.93 -33.43
C ALA A 437 -16.25 20.69 -34.40
N SER A 438 -17.57 20.55 -34.24
CA SER A 438 -18.57 21.29 -35.03
C SER A 438 -18.47 22.79 -34.77
N ALA A 439 -18.37 23.20 -33.50
CA ALA A 439 -18.22 24.61 -33.12
C ALA A 439 -16.92 25.23 -33.67
N LEU A 440 -15.79 24.51 -33.59
CA LEU A 440 -14.52 24.96 -34.13
C LEU A 440 -14.56 25.13 -35.65
N ASN A 441 -15.18 24.19 -36.38
CA ASN A 441 -15.37 24.30 -37.82
C ASN A 441 -16.29 25.46 -38.20
N THR A 442 -17.36 25.71 -37.42
CA THR A 442 -18.19 26.90 -37.62
C THR A 442 -17.36 28.17 -37.43
N GLY A 443 -16.56 28.28 -36.37
CA GLY A 443 -15.68 29.44 -36.17
C GLY A 443 -14.69 29.63 -37.31
N LEU A 444 -14.16 28.54 -37.88
CA LEU A 444 -13.23 28.58 -39.02
C LEU A 444 -13.85 29.16 -40.30
N LEU A 445 -15.17 28.97 -40.50
CA LEU A 445 -15.90 29.56 -41.62
C LEU A 445 -16.04 31.08 -41.47
N TYR A 446 -16.20 31.56 -40.24
CA TYR A 446 -16.31 32.99 -39.94
C TYR A 446 -14.95 33.70 -39.82
N ALA A 447 -13.85 32.95 -39.65
CA ALA A 447 -12.51 33.51 -39.49
C ALA A 447 -12.02 34.28 -40.73
N SER A 448 -11.58 35.51 -40.51
CA SER A 448 -11.14 36.43 -41.57
C SER A 448 -9.66 36.30 -41.93
N HIS A 449 -8.83 35.74 -41.04
CA HIS A 449 -7.37 35.76 -41.15
C HIS A 449 -6.75 34.39 -41.47
N ASP A 450 -5.51 34.35 -42.00
CA ASP A 450 -4.78 33.10 -42.30
C ASP A 450 -4.28 32.37 -41.05
N ILE A 451 -4.09 33.08 -39.93
CA ILE A 451 -3.66 32.48 -38.67
C ILE A 451 -4.88 32.28 -37.76
N ILE A 452 -5.15 31.02 -37.46
CA ILE A 452 -6.28 30.58 -36.64
C ILE A 452 -5.75 30.17 -35.27
N VAL A 453 -6.20 30.81 -34.21
CA VAL A 453 -5.90 30.42 -32.83
C VAL A 453 -7.14 29.78 -32.23
N THR A 454 -6.97 28.64 -31.56
CA THR A 454 -8.04 27.95 -30.82
C THR A 454 -7.76 28.01 -29.33
N VAL A 455 -8.77 28.36 -28.54
CA VAL A 455 -8.69 28.46 -27.07
C VAL A 455 -9.95 27.90 -26.44
N ASP A 456 -9.80 27.13 -25.36
CA ASP A 456 -10.94 26.62 -24.61
C ASP A 456 -11.61 27.76 -23.81
N ALA A 457 -12.93 27.71 -23.67
CA ALA A 457 -13.73 28.76 -23.00
C ALA A 457 -13.39 28.99 -21.51
N ASP A 458 -12.59 28.12 -20.88
CA ASP A 458 -12.12 28.20 -19.48
C ASP A 458 -10.62 28.56 -19.37
N THR A 459 -10.03 29.08 -20.44
CA THR A 459 -8.58 29.30 -20.54
C THR A 459 -8.23 30.78 -20.73
N VAL A 460 -7.40 31.30 -19.82
CA VAL A 460 -6.95 32.70 -19.78
C VAL A 460 -5.55 32.82 -20.36
N PHE A 461 -5.36 33.69 -21.36
CA PHE A 461 -4.05 33.90 -21.99
C PHE A 461 -3.21 34.93 -21.20
N GLU A 462 -1.89 34.74 -21.15
CA GLU A 462 -0.99 35.82 -20.74
C GLU A 462 -1.00 36.94 -21.80
N PRO A 463 -0.76 38.22 -21.45
CA PRO A 463 -0.89 39.34 -22.40
C PRO A 463 -0.09 39.17 -23.69
N ASN A 464 1.09 38.53 -23.62
CA ASN A 464 1.97 38.29 -24.76
C ASN A 464 1.77 36.93 -25.44
N ALA A 465 0.77 36.15 -25.04
CA ALA A 465 0.64 34.76 -25.46
C ALA A 465 0.39 34.63 -26.96
N ILE A 466 -0.52 35.42 -27.54
CA ILE A 466 -0.85 35.38 -28.98
C ILE A 466 0.38 35.75 -29.81
N ARG A 467 1.01 36.89 -29.50
CA ARG A 467 2.24 37.35 -30.17
C ARG A 467 3.31 36.27 -30.18
N ARG A 468 3.59 35.63 -29.03
CA ARG A 468 4.57 34.54 -28.95
C ARG A 468 4.15 33.29 -29.73
N LEU A 469 2.86 32.95 -29.69
CA LEU A 469 2.31 31.74 -30.30
C LEU A 469 2.44 31.75 -31.83
N ILE A 470 2.38 32.94 -32.45
CA ILE A 470 2.43 33.07 -33.91
C ILE A 470 3.84 33.25 -34.48
N GLU A 471 4.85 33.63 -33.68
CA GLU A 471 6.27 33.77 -34.11
C GLU A 471 6.76 32.61 -35.00
N PRO A 472 6.46 31.32 -34.69
CA PRO A 472 6.98 30.23 -35.51
C PRO A 472 6.45 30.19 -36.95
N PHE A 473 5.32 30.84 -37.27
CA PHE A 473 4.78 30.86 -38.63
C PHE A 473 5.62 31.63 -39.64
N ASN A 474 6.68 32.32 -39.17
CA ASN A 474 7.71 32.87 -40.04
C ASN A 474 8.41 31.76 -40.88
N ASP A 475 8.43 30.51 -40.42
CA ASP A 475 8.77 29.36 -41.29
C ASP A 475 7.49 28.89 -42.04
N PRO A 476 7.44 29.02 -43.38
CA PRO A 476 6.24 28.70 -44.15
C PRO A 476 5.88 27.21 -44.12
N ARG A 477 6.77 26.32 -43.67
CA ARG A 477 6.54 24.87 -43.51
C ARG A 477 5.81 24.52 -42.22
N ILE A 478 5.67 25.47 -41.29
CA ILE A 478 4.95 25.26 -40.04
C ILE A 478 3.45 25.42 -40.30
N GLY A 479 2.72 24.32 -40.05
CA GLY A 479 1.26 24.27 -40.19
C GLY A 479 0.53 24.44 -38.86
N ALA A 480 1.17 24.10 -37.75
CA ALA A 480 0.59 24.26 -36.41
C ALA A 480 1.63 24.54 -35.32
N VAL A 481 1.21 25.25 -34.28
CA VAL A 481 2.02 25.60 -33.11
C VAL A 481 1.26 25.24 -31.83
N ALA A 482 1.90 24.47 -30.96
CA ALA A 482 1.40 24.20 -29.61
C ALA A 482 1.94 25.22 -28.61
N GLY A 483 1.06 25.83 -27.82
CA GLY A 483 1.45 26.66 -26.69
C GLY A 483 1.63 25.88 -25.38
N ASN A 484 1.99 26.61 -24.33
CA ASN A 484 2.26 26.12 -22.99
C ASN A 484 1.04 26.27 -22.07
N VAL A 485 0.39 25.16 -21.74
CA VAL A 485 -0.76 25.13 -20.84
C VAL A 485 -0.30 25.04 -19.39
N LYS A 486 -0.84 25.90 -18.53
CA LYS A 486 -0.58 25.96 -17.08
C LYS A 486 -1.86 25.72 -16.29
N VAL A 487 -1.73 25.02 -15.17
CA VAL A 487 -2.84 24.77 -14.24
C VAL A 487 -3.05 26.00 -13.37
N ALA A 488 -4.27 26.53 -13.27
CA ALA A 488 -4.57 27.66 -12.40
C ALA A 488 -4.81 27.25 -10.93
N ASN A 489 -5.64 26.24 -10.69
CA ASN A 489 -6.12 25.85 -9.36
C ASN A 489 -5.18 24.88 -8.60
N ARG A 490 -4.01 25.38 -8.17
CA ARG A 490 -2.92 24.57 -7.55
C ARG A 490 -2.97 24.43 -6.01
N ARG A 491 -3.98 24.97 -5.32
CA ARG A 491 -4.00 25.01 -3.84
C ARG A 491 -4.14 23.63 -3.19
N ARG A 492 -4.83 22.69 -3.84
CA ARG A 492 -5.07 21.32 -3.33
C ARG A 492 -4.11 20.32 -3.96
N LEU A 493 -3.88 19.17 -3.30
CA LEU A 493 -3.00 18.10 -3.78
C LEU A 493 -3.31 17.66 -5.23
N LEU A 494 -4.59 17.51 -5.58
CA LEU A 494 -4.98 17.11 -6.93
C LEU A 494 -4.54 18.12 -8.00
N GLY A 495 -4.62 19.42 -7.69
CA GLY A 495 -4.14 20.49 -8.56
C GLY A 495 -2.61 20.51 -8.65
N GLN A 496 -1.91 20.23 -7.56
CA GLN A 496 -0.44 20.11 -7.55
C GLN A 496 0.04 18.91 -8.38
N TRP A 497 -0.61 17.75 -8.26
CA TRP A 497 -0.28 16.56 -9.06
C TRP A 497 -0.52 16.76 -10.55
N GLN A 498 -1.62 17.42 -10.93
CA GLN A 498 -1.88 17.80 -12.32
C GLN A 498 -0.87 18.84 -12.82
N HIS A 499 -0.45 19.78 -11.96
CA HIS A 499 0.61 20.72 -12.32
C HIS A 499 1.94 20.02 -12.62
N ILE A 500 2.36 19.04 -11.79
CA ILE A 500 3.54 18.22 -12.03
C ILE A 500 3.41 17.47 -13.36
N GLU A 501 2.26 16.83 -13.58
CA GLU A 501 1.97 16.11 -14.83
C GLU A 501 2.05 17.03 -16.05
N TYR A 502 1.49 18.24 -16.00
CA TYR A 502 1.51 19.16 -17.15
C TYR A 502 2.94 19.60 -17.49
N VAL A 503 3.75 19.89 -16.48
CA VAL A 503 5.14 20.33 -16.68
C VAL A 503 6.00 19.19 -17.23
N ILE A 504 5.84 17.96 -16.70
CA ILE A 504 6.62 16.79 -17.14
C ILE A 504 6.04 16.20 -18.43
N GLY A 505 4.82 15.69 -18.36
CA GLY A 505 4.20 14.88 -19.40
C GLY A 505 3.73 15.65 -20.62
N PHE A 506 3.56 16.97 -20.55
CA PHE A 506 3.20 17.79 -21.71
C PHE A 506 4.35 18.69 -22.16
N ASN A 507 4.91 19.52 -21.28
CA ASN A 507 5.87 20.53 -21.72
C ASN A 507 7.25 19.95 -22.02
N LEU A 508 7.77 19.06 -21.17
CA LEU A 508 9.07 18.43 -21.41
C LEU A 508 9.01 17.45 -22.59
N ASP A 509 7.98 16.59 -22.62
CA ASP A 509 7.75 15.64 -23.71
C ASP A 509 7.57 16.35 -25.07
N ARG A 510 6.87 17.49 -25.14
CA ARG A 510 6.72 18.25 -26.40
C ARG A 510 8.06 18.75 -26.96
N ARG A 511 8.99 19.20 -26.11
CA ARG A 511 10.35 19.61 -26.57
C ARG A 511 11.10 18.44 -27.20
N PHE A 512 10.91 17.24 -26.66
CA PHE A 512 11.47 16.01 -27.20
C PHE A 512 10.80 15.62 -28.54
N TYR A 513 9.47 15.58 -28.59
CA TYR A 513 8.73 15.24 -29.82
C TYR A 513 8.88 16.27 -30.94
N GLU A 514 9.06 17.56 -30.62
CA GLU A 514 9.35 18.61 -31.61
C GLU A 514 10.63 18.29 -32.37
N ARG A 515 11.68 17.87 -31.66
CA ARG A 515 12.96 17.56 -32.29
C ARG A 515 12.87 16.36 -33.22
N LEU A 516 12.01 15.39 -32.88
CA LEU A 516 11.72 14.23 -33.71
C LEU A 516 10.71 14.53 -34.83
N GLY A 517 10.05 15.69 -34.80
CA GLY A 517 9.04 16.10 -35.77
C GLY A 517 7.75 15.28 -35.67
N CYS A 518 7.37 14.86 -34.46
CA CYS A 518 6.23 13.97 -34.23
C CYS A 518 5.39 14.36 -33.01
N ILE A 519 5.22 15.68 -32.75
CA ILE A 519 4.35 16.17 -31.67
C ILE A 519 2.94 15.59 -31.86
N PRO A 520 2.44 14.74 -30.94
CA PRO A 520 1.19 14.02 -31.18
C PRO A 520 -0.05 14.90 -31.01
N THR A 521 0.04 15.99 -30.24
CA THR A 521 -1.10 16.82 -29.86
C THR A 521 -0.71 18.29 -29.68
N VAL A 522 -1.36 19.16 -30.46
CA VAL A 522 -1.51 20.60 -30.18
C VAL A 522 -2.68 20.76 -29.21
N PRO A 523 -2.51 21.32 -28.01
CA PRO A 523 -3.59 21.35 -27.01
C PRO A 523 -4.72 22.30 -27.44
N GLY A 524 -5.97 21.86 -27.28
CA GLY A 524 -7.14 22.71 -27.56
C GLY A 524 -7.20 24.02 -26.75
N ALA A 525 -6.57 24.04 -25.57
CA ALA A 525 -6.51 25.22 -24.72
C ALA A 525 -5.62 26.35 -25.25
N ILE A 526 -4.59 26.06 -26.06
CA ILE A 526 -3.71 27.06 -26.69
C ILE A 526 -3.02 26.45 -27.91
N GLY A 527 -3.70 26.52 -29.05
CA GLY A 527 -3.19 26.05 -30.34
C GLY A 527 -3.29 27.14 -31.40
N ALA A 528 -2.32 27.20 -32.30
CA ALA A 528 -2.41 28.03 -33.51
C ALA A 528 -2.18 27.18 -34.76
N PHE A 529 -2.90 27.51 -35.82
CA PHE A 529 -2.90 26.77 -37.08
C PHE A 529 -2.85 27.75 -38.25
N ARG A 530 -2.15 27.36 -39.29
CA ARG A 530 -2.28 28.04 -40.58
C ARG A 530 -3.57 27.57 -41.24
N ARG A 531 -4.41 28.50 -41.70
CA ARG A 531 -5.73 28.21 -42.26
C ARG A 531 -5.65 27.23 -43.43
N ARG A 532 -4.69 27.42 -44.34
CA ARG A 532 -4.46 26.47 -45.46
C ARG A 532 -4.10 25.05 -45.01
N ALA A 533 -3.36 24.91 -43.90
CA ALA A 533 -2.99 23.60 -43.37
C ALA A 533 -4.19 22.90 -42.72
N LEU A 534 -5.01 23.66 -41.99
CA LEU A 534 -6.21 23.17 -41.32
C LEU A 534 -7.31 22.77 -42.33
N LEU A 535 -7.54 23.60 -43.36
CA LEU A 535 -8.50 23.30 -44.42
C LEU A 535 -8.02 22.15 -45.32
N GLY A 536 -6.72 22.08 -45.62
CA GLY A 536 -6.14 21.03 -46.47
C GLY A 536 -6.28 19.61 -45.91
N VAL A 537 -6.56 19.47 -44.61
CA VAL A 537 -6.84 18.18 -43.96
C VAL A 537 -8.31 17.96 -43.62
N GLY A 538 -9.21 18.85 -44.07
CA GLY A 538 -10.66 18.74 -43.90
C GLY A 538 -11.22 19.39 -42.62
N GLY A 539 -10.45 20.23 -41.93
CA GLY A 539 -10.88 20.85 -40.67
C GLY A 539 -10.87 19.90 -39.46
N MET A 540 -11.54 20.30 -38.36
CA MET A 540 -11.60 19.52 -37.13
C MET A 540 -12.53 18.32 -37.29
N SER A 541 -12.01 17.10 -37.17
CA SER A 541 -12.80 15.87 -37.26
C SER A 541 -13.60 15.60 -35.99
N GLY A 542 -14.84 15.13 -36.15
CA GLY A 542 -15.69 14.62 -35.07
C GLY A 542 -15.59 13.11 -34.83
N ASP A 543 -14.70 12.40 -35.53
CA ASP A 543 -14.61 10.93 -35.51
C ASP A 543 -14.03 10.40 -34.19
N THR A 544 -13.29 11.23 -33.46
CA THR A 544 -12.58 10.85 -32.23
C THR A 544 -12.97 11.78 -31.08
N LEU A 545 -12.79 11.31 -29.84
CA LEU A 545 -13.06 12.12 -28.63
C LEU A 545 -11.94 13.13 -28.29
N ALA A 546 -10.83 13.08 -29.02
CA ALA A 546 -9.67 13.95 -28.87
C ALA A 546 -9.38 14.61 -30.24
N GLU A 547 -10.23 15.57 -30.59
CA GLU A 547 -10.21 16.27 -31.88
C GLU A 547 -8.86 16.96 -32.14
N ASP A 548 -8.24 17.43 -31.06
CA ASP A 548 -6.96 18.14 -31.05
C ASP A 548 -5.77 17.23 -31.38
N THR A 549 -5.83 15.98 -30.94
CA THR A 549 -4.85 14.93 -31.24
C THR A 549 -5.00 14.43 -32.67
N ASP A 550 -6.24 14.17 -33.09
CA ASP A 550 -6.58 13.74 -34.46
C ASP A 550 -6.11 14.77 -35.50
N ILE A 551 -6.48 16.05 -35.33
CA ILE A 551 -6.07 17.09 -36.29
C ILE A 551 -4.56 17.26 -36.35
N THR A 552 -3.87 17.14 -35.22
CA THR A 552 -2.41 17.25 -35.17
C THR A 552 -1.75 16.14 -35.98
N MET A 553 -2.23 14.89 -35.83
CA MET A 553 -1.75 13.75 -36.61
C MET A 553 -2.07 13.92 -38.10
N ALA A 554 -3.25 14.42 -38.45
CA ALA A 554 -3.62 14.70 -39.84
C ALA A 554 -2.68 15.75 -40.49
N ILE A 555 -2.40 16.85 -39.80
CA ILE A 555 -1.48 17.90 -40.25
C ILE A 555 -0.05 17.35 -40.45
N LEU A 556 0.45 16.55 -39.51
CA LEU A 556 1.76 15.89 -39.66
C LEU A 556 1.82 14.95 -40.87
N ARG A 557 0.76 14.17 -41.10
CA ARG A 557 0.67 13.26 -42.25
C ARG A 557 0.58 14.00 -43.58
N ALA A 558 -0.02 15.19 -43.59
CA ALA A 558 -0.04 16.08 -44.75
C ALA A 558 1.31 16.76 -45.03
N GLY A 559 2.35 16.50 -44.23
CA GLY A 559 3.71 16.97 -44.45
C GLY A 559 4.04 18.32 -43.80
N TRP A 560 3.10 18.91 -43.08
CA TRP A 560 3.33 20.12 -42.30
C TRP A 560 4.18 19.84 -41.06
N ARG A 561 4.94 20.83 -40.62
CA ARG A 561 5.65 20.78 -39.34
C ARG A 561 4.76 21.32 -38.22
N VAL A 562 4.81 20.62 -37.08
CA VAL A 562 4.20 21.04 -35.82
C VAL A 562 5.31 21.35 -34.83
N VAL A 563 5.27 22.51 -34.20
CA VAL A 563 6.29 22.95 -33.24
C VAL A 563 5.69 23.39 -31.90
N TYR A 564 6.51 23.49 -30.87
CA TYR A 564 6.09 23.91 -29.53
C TYR A 564 6.72 25.25 -29.13
N GLN A 565 5.90 26.22 -28.75
CA GLN A 565 6.33 27.52 -28.25
C GLN A 565 6.17 27.59 -26.73
N ASP A 566 7.28 27.50 -25.99
CA ASP A 566 7.27 27.37 -24.53
C ASP A 566 6.96 28.68 -23.79
N ARG A 567 7.06 29.82 -24.48
CA ARG A 567 6.76 31.16 -23.94
C ARG A 567 5.32 31.63 -24.15
N ALA A 568 4.56 31.00 -25.05
CA ALA A 568 3.15 31.30 -25.25
C ALA A 568 2.34 30.57 -24.17
N ARG A 569 1.95 31.27 -23.10
CA ARG A 569 1.38 30.66 -21.90
C ARG A 569 -0.10 30.95 -21.74
N ALA A 570 -0.84 29.92 -21.35
CA ALA A 570 -2.26 30.03 -21.02
C ALA A 570 -2.60 29.24 -19.75
N TRP A 571 -3.53 29.77 -18.96
CA TRP A 571 -3.92 29.27 -17.65
C TRP A 571 -5.33 28.66 -17.73
N THR A 572 -5.44 27.36 -17.46
CA THR A 572 -6.72 26.61 -17.52
C THR A 572 -7.11 26.04 -16.16
N GLU A 573 -8.41 25.88 -15.93
CA GLU A 573 -8.97 25.23 -14.75
C GLU A 573 -8.88 23.70 -14.89
N ALA A 574 -8.02 23.08 -14.08
CA ALA A 574 -7.92 21.62 -14.04
C ALA A 574 -9.03 21.00 -13.17
N PRO A 575 -9.45 19.74 -13.42
CA PRO A 575 -10.40 19.03 -12.57
C PRO A 575 -10.13 19.16 -11.06
N ALA A 576 -11.14 19.60 -10.31
CA ALA A 576 -11.04 19.80 -8.86
C ALA A 576 -11.36 18.53 -8.07
N THR A 577 -12.05 17.56 -8.69
CA THR A 577 -12.44 16.28 -8.07
C THR A 577 -11.90 15.07 -8.83
N VAL A 578 -11.72 13.95 -8.12
CA VAL A 578 -11.27 12.66 -8.72
C VAL A 578 -12.25 12.17 -9.79
N ARG A 579 -13.56 12.40 -9.62
CA ARG A 579 -14.59 12.00 -10.59
C ARG A 579 -14.48 12.77 -11.89
N GLU A 580 -14.22 14.07 -11.82
CA GLU A 580 -13.98 14.92 -12.98
C GLU A 580 -12.67 14.53 -13.67
N LEU A 581 -11.60 14.34 -12.89
CA LEU A 581 -10.31 13.88 -13.42
C LEU A 581 -10.47 12.55 -14.16
N TRP A 582 -11.18 11.57 -13.57
CA TRP A 582 -11.46 10.30 -14.22
C TRP A 582 -12.09 10.48 -15.60
N ARG A 583 -13.16 11.30 -15.69
CA ARG A 583 -13.88 11.54 -16.95
C ARG A 583 -12.99 12.17 -17.99
N GLN A 584 -12.20 13.17 -17.59
CA GLN A 584 -11.26 13.84 -18.48
C GLN A 584 -10.19 12.88 -19.01
N ARG A 585 -9.52 12.16 -18.11
CA ARG A 585 -8.41 11.26 -18.48
C ARG A 585 -8.87 10.07 -19.29
N TYR A 586 -10.05 9.55 -19.00
CA TYR A 586 -10.65 8.50 -19.80
C TYR A 586 -10.93 8.97 -21.24
N ARG A 587 -11.49 10.19 -21.39
CA ARG A 587 -11.71 10.81 -22.71
C ARG A 587 -10.40 11.01 -23.46
N TRP A 588 -9.38 11.55 -22.81
CA TRP A 588 -8.07 11.80 -23.42
C TRP A 588 -7.38 10.50 -23.84
N SER A 589 -7.32 9.53 -22.94
CA SER A 589 -6.67 8.23 -23.21
C SER A 589 -7.40 7.47 -24.32
N TYR A 590 -8.73 7.40 -24.25
CA TYR A 590 -9.52 6.71 -25.27
C TYR A 590 -9.46 7.45 -26.63
N GLY A 591 -9.64 8.77 -26.65
CA GLY A 591 -9.56 9.58 -27.86
C GLY A 591 -8.17 9.51 -28.53
N THR A 592 -7.10 9.47 -27.74
CA THR A 592 -5.74 9.27 -28.26
C THR A 592 -5.60 7.92 -28.95
N ILE A 593 -6.09 6.84 -28.33
CA ILE A 593 -6.08 5.49 -28.93
C ILE A 593 -6.91 5.46 -30.22
N GLN A 594 -8.06 6.14 -30.26
CA GLN A 594 -8.88 6.28 -31.47
C GLN A 594 -8.12 7.00 -32.60
N ALA A 595 -7.46 8.12 -32.29
CA ALA A 595 -6.65 8.86 -33.26
C ALA A 595 -5.47 8.02 -33.78
N MET A 596 -4.75 7.32 -32.89
CA MET A 596 -3.69 6.39 -33.28
C MET A 596 -4.22 5.31 -34.23
N TRP A 597 -5.37 4.72 -33.92
CA TRP A 597 -5.99 3.70 -34.77
C TRP A 597 -6.41 4.26 -36.13
N LYS A 598 -7.03 5.45 -36.16
CA LYS A 598 -7.40 6.16 -37.40
C LYS A 598 -6.19 6.39 -38.30
N HIS A 599 -5.05 6.75 -37.71
CA HIS A 599 -3.81 7.08 -38.43
C HIS A 599 -2.81 5.93 -38.57
N ARG A 600 -3.13 4.69 -38.12
CA ARG A 600 -2.20 3.54 -38.08
C ARG A 600 -1.51 3.21 -39.40
N ARG A 601 -2.15 3.49 -40.54
CA ARG A 601 -1.58 3.24 -41.87
C ARG A 601 -0.34 4.10 -42.16
N ALA A 602 -0.15 5.20 -41.42
CA ALA A 602 1.02 6.08 -41.55
C ALA A 602 2.36 5.35 -41.37
N VAL A 603 2.40 4.23 -40.65
CA VAL A 603 3.60 3.40 -40.49
C VAL A 603 4.15 2.93 -41.85
N PHE A 604 3.26 2.69 -42.82
CA PHE A 604 3.61 2.21 -44.16
C PHE A 604 3.77 3.34 -45.19
N ASP A 605 3.38 4.57 -44.85
CA ASP A 605 3.51 5.72 -45.76
C ASP A 605 5.00 6.06 -46.00
N ARG A 606 5.32 6.73 -47.13
CA ARG A 606 6.65 7.30 -47.41
C ARG A 606 6.69 8.80 -47.02
N GLY A 607 7.88 9.39 -47.00
CA GLY A 607 8.06 10.83 -46.72
C GLY A 607 7.75 11.24 -45.27
N ALA A 608 7.19 12.44 -45.10
CA ALA A 608 6.89 13.03 -43.78
C ALA A 608 5.83 12.24 -42.99
N SER A 609 4.78 11.73 -43.66
CA SER A 609 3.78 10.83 -43.06
C SER A 609 4.44 9.57 -42.51
N GLY A 610 5.35 8.96 -43.30
CA GLY A 610 6.12 7.79 -42.88
C GLY A 610 7.02 8.01 -41.67
N ARG A 611 7.63 9.21 -41.55
CA ARG A 611 8.45 9.55 -40.38
C ARG A 611 7.63 9.60 -39.10
N PHE A 612 6.49 10.30 -39.12
CA PHE A 612 5.56 10.30 -37.99
C PHE A 612 5.05 8.89 -37.69
N GLY A 613 4.67 8.15 -38.73
CA GLY A 613 4.17 6.78 -38.61
C GLY A 613 5.15 5.81 -37.98
N ARG A 614 6.41 5.76 -38.42
CA ARG A 614 7.40 4.76 -37.96
C ARG A 614 8.08 5.10 -36.64
N PHE A 615 8.10 6.38 -36.25
CA PHE A 615 8.73 6.81 -35.00
C PHE A 615 7.71 7.32 -33.98
N GLY A 616 6.82 8.23 -34.37
CA GLY A 616 5.84 8.85 -33.49
C GLY A 616 4.79 7.87 -32.96
N LEU A 617 4.13 7.12 -33.83
CA LEU A 617 3.07 6.19 -33.43
C LEU A 617 3.58 5.03 -32.54
N PRO A 618 4.69 4.33 -32.88
CA PRO A 618 5.27 3.32 -32.00
C PRO A 618 5.73 3.88 -30.65
N MET A 619 6.34 5.07 -30.61
CA MET A 619 6.69 5.70 -29.33
C MET A 619 5.47 6.00 -28.47
N LEU A 620 4.40 6.52 -29.08
CA LEU A 620 3.15 6.82 -28.38
C LEU A 620 2.46 5.53 -27.89
N ALA A 621 2.46 4.47 -28.70
CA ALA A 621 1.93 3.17 -28.30
C ALA A 621 2.75 2.55 -27.16
N LEU A 622 4.07 2.52 -27.30
CA LEU A 622 4.96 1.88 -26.34
C LEU A 622 4.93 2.63 -24.99
N PHE A 623 5.23 3.93 -24.98
CA PHE A 623 5.37 4.70 -23.74
C PHE A 623 4.06 5.30 -23.21
N GLY A 624 3.06 5.52 -24.07
CA GLY A 624 1.76 6.07 -23.69
C GLY A 624 0.69 5.01 -23.37
N VAL A 625 0.86 3.76 -23.84
CA VAL A 625 -0.12 2.69 -23.65
C VAL A 625 0.50 1.43 -23.05
N VAL A 626 1.47 0.80 -23.71
CA VAL A 626 1.98 -0.54 -23.32
C VAL A 626 2.72 -0.51 -21.97
N LEU A 627 3.74 0.34 -21.81
CA LEU A 627 4.51 0.39 -20.56
C LEU A 627 3.66 0.78 -19.34
N PRO A 628 2.81 1.83 -19.40
CA PRO A 628 1.96 2.17 -18.26
C PRO A 628 0.96 1.06 -17.86
N LEU A 629 0.55 0.18 -18.79
CA LEU A 629 -0.27 -0.99 -18.47
C LEU A 629 0.49 -2.09 -17.70
N LEU A 630 1.82 -2.14 -17.80
CA LEU A 630 2.67 -3.03 -16.99
C LEU A 630 2.92 -2.47 -15.58
N GLY A 631 2.66 -1.18 -15.36
CA GLY A 631 2.85 -0.48 -14.09
C GLY A 631 2.21 -1.15 -12.86
N PRO A 632 0.95 -1.64 -12.92
CA PRO A 632 0.35 -2.39 -11.81
C PRO A 632 1.11 -3.68 -11.43
N VAL A 633 1.64 -4.40 -12.41
CA VAL A 633 2.39 -5.65 -12.16
C VAL A 633 3.72 -5.34 -11.47
N LEU A 634 4.39 -4.26 -11.89
CA LEU A 634 5.59 -3.74 -11.22
C LEU A 634 5.33 -3.36 -9.77
N ASP A 635 4.21 -2.67 -9.50
CA ASP A 635 3.84 -2.28 -8.13
C ASP A 635 3.51 -3.49 -7.24
N LEU A 636 2.84 -4.52 -7.79
CA LEU A 636 2.58 -5.78 -7.08
C LEU A 636 3.87 -6.55 -6.77
N LEU A 637 4.81 -6.61 -7.72
CA LEU A 637 6.10 -7.29 -7.52
C LEU A 637 7.03 -6.52 -6.57
N ALA A 638 6.98 -5.18 -6.58
CA ALA A 638 7.67 -4.37 -5.58
C ALA A 638 7.08 -4.62 -4.18
N LEU A 639 5.75 -4.71 -4.06
CA LEU A 639 5.09 -5.05 -2.80
C LEU A 639 5.50 -6.45 -2.34
N TYR A 640 5.44 -7.44 -3.23
CA TYR A 640 5.88 -8.80 -2.96
C TYR A 640 7.34 -8.84 -2.49
N GLY A 641 8.25 -8.16 -3.20
CA GLY A 641 9.66 -8.14 -2.85
C GLY A 641 9.97 -7.47 -1.51
N LEU A 642 9.14 -6.52 -1.08
CA LEU A 642 9.26 -5.93 0.26
C LEU A 642 8.94 -6.93 1.39
N PHE A 643 8.03 -7.87 1.16
CA PHE A 643 7.57 -8.81 2.20
C PHE A 643 8.24 -10.20 2.11
N PHE A 644 8.58 -10.67 0.91
CA PHE A 644 8.98 -12.06 0.67
C PHE A 644 10.36 -12.22 0.02
N LEU A 645 10.97 -11.14 -0.50
CA LEU A 645 12.32 -11.16 -1.08
C LEU A 645 13.26 -10.28 -0.24
N ASP A 646 14.41 -9.91 -0.82
CA ASP A 646 15.34 -8.97 -0.22
C ASP A 646 14.73 -7.56 -0.15
N THR A 647 14.09 -7.27 0.99
CA THR A 647 13.43 -5.99 1.26
C THR A 647 14.38 -4.81 1.04
N THR A 648 15.68 -4.98 1.33
CA THR A 648 16.68 -3.91 1.17
C THR A 648 16.89 -3.58 -0.30
N LYS A 649 17.17 -4.59 -1.12
CA LYS A 649 17.35 -4.40 -2.57
C LYS A 649 16.08 -3.86 -3.22
N THR A 650 14.91 -4.39 -2.85
CA THR A 650 13.63 -3.92 -3.39
C THR A 650 13.36 -2.46 -3.01
N ALA A 651 13.57 -2.08 -1.75
CA ALA A 651 13.39 -0.70 -1.32
C ALA A 651 14.40 0.25 -1.98
N LEU A 652 15.67 -0.14 -2.10
CA LEU A 652 16.70 0.65 -2.79
C LEU A 652 16.36 0.85 -4.27
N ALA A 653 15.91 -0.19 -4.97
CA ALA A 653 15.47 -0.09 -6.37
C ALA A 653 14.29 0.88 -6.53
N TRP A 654 13.32 0.82 -5.60
CA TRP A 654 12.16 1.72 -5.61
C TRP A 654 12.55 3.18 -5.31
N VAL A 655 13.44 3.40 -4.33
CA VAL A 655 13.99 4.73 -4.02
C VAL A 655 14.79 5.28 -5.20
N ALA A 656 15.62 4.46 -5.86
CA ALA A 656 16.37 4.86 -7.04
C ALA A 656 15.44 5.32 -8.18
N MET A 657 14.34 4.59 -8.43
CA MET A 657 13.31 5.00 -9.38
C MET A 657 12.69 6.37 -9.01
N LEU A 658 12.34 6.59 -7.73
CA LEU A 658 11.81 7.87 -7.26
C LEU A 658 12.82 9.01 -7.43
N VAL A 659 14.10 8.77 -7.17
CA VAL A 659 15.17 9.74 -7.38
C VAL A 659 15.26 10.13 -8.86
N VAL A 660 15.25 9.16 -9.78
CA VAL A 660 15.26 9.43 -11.22
C VAL A 660 14.03 10.22 -11.66
N GLN A 661 12.84 9.86 -11.19
CA GLN A 661 11.61 10.62 -11.47
C GLN A 661 11.68 12.06 -10.93
N THR A 662 12.14 12.23 -9.68
CA THR A 662 12.25 13.54 -9.03
C THR A 662 13.29 14.42 -9.73
N ALA A 663 14.42 13.84 -10.13
CA ALA A 663 15.45 14.54 -10.90
C ALA A 663 14.92 14.99 -12.27
N THR A 664 14.20 14.11 -12.96
CA THR A 664 13.54 14.44 -14.24
C THR A 664 12.54 15.57 -14.08
N ALA A 665 11.72 15.50 -13.03
CA ALA A 665 10.75 16.53 -12.67
C ALA A 665 11.43 17.87 -12.33
N ALA A 666 12.51 17.84 -11.56
CA ALA A 666 13.28 19.04 -11.20
C ALA A 666 13.88 19.73 -12.44
N VAL A 667 14.40 18.95 -13.40
CA VAL A 667 14.86 19.51 -14.68
C VAL A 667 13.70 20.12 -15.47
N ALA A 668 12.56 19.43 -15.56
CA ALA A 668 11.36 19.94 -16.24
C ALA A 668 10.92 21.29 -15.65
N PHE A 669 10.79 21.37 -14.32
CA PHE A 669 10.42 22.58 -13.60
C PHE A 669 11.45 23.70 -13.79
N ARG A 670 12.75 23.37 -13.85
CA ARG A 670 13.81 24.37 -14.08
C ARG A 670 13.76 24.91 -15.50
N LEU A 671 13.47 24.08 -16.49
CA LEU A 671 13.31 24.50 -17.89
C LEU A 671 12.10 25.43 -18.06
N ASP A 672 11.01 25.16 -17.34
CA ASP A 672 9.77 25.95 -17.40
C ASP A 672 9.73 27.13 -16.41
N ARG A 673 10.75 27.28 -15.56
CA ARG A 673 10.88 28.28 -14.49
C ARG A 673 9.76 28.22 -13.45
N GLU A 674 9.35 27.01 -13.07
CA GLU A 674 8.35 26.77 -12.02
C GLU A 674 9.01 26.60 -10.64
N ARG A 675 8.26 26.91 -9.58
CA ARG A 675 8.73 26.71 -8.19
C ARG A 675 8.85 25.21 -7.90
N MET A 676 9.92 24.78 -7.22
CA MET A 676 10.19 23.36 -6.93
C MET A 676 9.32 22.75 -5.82
N ARG A 677 8.69 23.58 -4.97
CA ARG A 677 7.90 23.13 -3.82
C ARG A 677 6.85 22.03 -4.12
N PRO A 678 6.11 22.06 -5.25
CA PRO A 678 5.15 21.00 -5.57
C PRO A 678 5.77 19.61 -5.70
N LEU A 679 7.07 19.50 -6.05
CA LEU A 679 7.77 18.22 -6.20
C LEU A 679 7.85 17.42 -4.89
N LEU A 680 7.71 18.08 -3.73
CA LEU A 680 7.58 17.38 -2.44
C LEU A 680 6.38 16.44 -2.36
N THR A 681 5.37 16.66 -3.22
CA THR A 681 4.17 15.80 -3.28
C THR A 681 4.29 14.64 -4.27
N LEU A 682 5.39 14.56 -5.04
CA LEU A 682 5.62 13.55 -6.08
C LEU A 682 5.71 12.12 -5.52
N PRO A 683 6.37 11.84 -4.38
CA PRO A 683 6.34 10.49 -3.81
C PRO A 683 4.92 10.02 -3.49
N ILE A 684 4.08 10.90 -2.94
CA ILE A 684 2.68 10.60 -2.60
C ILE A 684 1.84 10.40 -3.88
N GLN A 685 2.18 11.10 -4.96
CA GLN A 685 1.52 10.96 -6.26
C GLN A 685 1.54 9.52 -6.79
N GLN A 686 2.61 8.76 -6.49
CA GLN A 686 2.78 7.37 -6.95
C GLN A 686 1.75 6.39 -6.35
N PHE A 687 1.23 6.69 -5.15
CA PHE A 687 0.32 5.79 -4.43
C PHE A 687 -1.16 6.02 -4.74
N VAL A 688 -1.54 7.21 -5.20
CA VAL A 688 -2.96 7.56 -5.44
C VAL A 688 -3.20 7.96 -6.90
N TYR A 689 -2.49 8.98 -7.36
CA TYR A 689 -2.73 9.55 -8.68
C TYR A 689 -2.35 8.59 -9.79
N ARG A 690 -1.19 7.91 -9.66
CA ARG A 690 -0.72 6.93 -10.64
C ARG A 690 -1.65 5.71 -10.74
N GLN A 691 -2.14 5.21 -9.60
CA GLN A 691 -3.09 4.09 -9.55
C GLN A 691 -4.39 4.43 -10.27
N LEU A 692 -4.90 5.65 -10.06
CA LEU A 692 -6.05 6.16 -10.80
C LEU A 692 -5.80 6.16 -12.32
N MET A 693 -4.61 6.57 -12.77
CA MET A 693 -4.25 6.58 -14.19
C MET A 693 -4.19 5.17 -14.78
N TYR A 694 -3.67 4.18 -14.04
CA TYR A 694 -3.65 2.78 -14.50
C TYR A 694 -5.04 2.24 -14.80
N VAL A 695 -6.00 2.44 -13.88
CA VAL A 695 -7.36 1.93 -14.07
C VAL A 695 -8.07 2.68 -15.21
N VAL A 696 -7.85 3.99 -15.33
CA VAL A 696 -8.38 4.77 -16.45
C VAL A 696 -7.86 4.24 -17.79
N LEU A 697 -6.54 4.04 -17.92
CA LEU A 697 -5.92 3.55 -19.15
C LEU A 697 -6.37 2.13 -19.50
N ALA A 698 -6.36 1.20 -18.53
CA ALA A 698 -6.83 -0.17 -18.72
C ALA A 698 -8.28 -0.18 -19.24
N ARG A 699 -9.16 0.65 -18.64
CA ARG A 699 -10.53 0.79 -19.12
C ARG A 699 -10.59 1.36 -20.54
N SER A 700 -9.78 2.36 -20.87
CA SER A 700 -9.73 2.95 -22.22
C SER A 700 -9.30 1.92 -23.27
N VAL A 701 -8.30 1.09 -22.97
CA VAL A 701 -7.81 0.03 -23.86
C VAL A 701 -8.86 -1.05 -24.06
N VAL A 702 -9.50 -1.53 -23.00
CA VAL A 702 -10.62 -2.49 -23.11
C VAL A 702 -11.76 -1.91 -23.96
N THR A 703 -12.07 -0.63 -23.79
CA THR A 703 -13.11 0.05 -24.59
C THR A 703 -12.72 0.10 -26.07
N ALA A 704 -11.45 0.39 -26.37
CA ALA A 704 -10.93 0.41 -27.73
C ALA A 704 -10.95 -0.98 -28.39
N LEU A 705 -10.53 -2.02 -27.67
CA LEU A 705 -10.54 -3.40 -28.18
C LEU A 705 -11.96 -3.94 -28.40
N THR A 706 -12.94 -3.50 -27.62
CA THR A 706 -14.34 -3.94 -27.72
C THR A 706 -15.20 -3.10 -28.68
N GLY A 707 -14.65 -2.02 -29.25
CA GLY A 707 -15.34 -1.18 -30.24
C GLY A 707 -16.52 -0.36 -29.70
N ALA A 708 -16.63 -0.19 -28.37
CA ALA A 708 -17.75 0.53 -27.78
C ALA A 708 -17.68 2.05 -28.09
N ARG A 709 -18.71 2.58 -28.77
CA ARG A 709 -18.86 4.02 -29.01
C ARG A 709 -19.37 4.71 -27.74
N LEU A 710 -18.69 5.77 -27.30
CA LEU A 710 -19.10 6.60 -26.17
C LEU A 710 -19.42 8.01 -26.64
N GLY A 711 -20.58 8.52 -26.24
CA GLY A 711 -20.95 9.92 -26.41
C GLY A 711 -20.24 10.85 -25.42
N TRP A 712 -20.06 12.10 -25.83
CA TRP A 712 -19.52 13.20 -25.03
C TRP A 712 -20.29 13.38 -23.71
N ARG A 713 -19.59 13.55 -22.57
CA ARG A 713 -20.22 13.79 -21.25
C ARG A 713 -19.44 14.83 -20.44
N LYS A 714 -20.17 15.87 -19.98
CA LYS A 714 -19.66 17.13 -19.39
C LYS A 714 -19.01 17.00 -17.99
N LEU A 715 -18.12 17.97 -17.68
CA LEU A 715 -17.53 18.27 -16.37
C LEU A 715 -18.25 19.48 -15.72
N LYS A 716 -18.50 19.47 -14.40
CA LYS A 716 -18.99 20.66 -13.69
C LYS A 716 -17.76 21.51 -13.29
N ARG A 717 -17.82 22.84 -13.44
CA ARG A 717 -16.72 23.79 -13.17
C ARG A 717 -16.96 24.54 -11.85
N ALA A 718 -15.90 24.95 -11.15
CA ALA A 718 -16.00 25.53 -9.81
C ALA A 718 -15.95 27.08 -9.79
N GLY A 719 -15.44 27.74 -10.86
CA GLY A 719 -15.42 29.20 -10.95
C GLY A 719 -14.35 29.90 -10.09
N ASP A 720 -13.31 29.17 -9.67
CA ASP A 720 -12.32 29.61 -8.66
C ASP A 720 -11.38 30.75 -9.13
N VAL A 721 -11.33 31.13 -10.41
CA VAL A 721 -10.40 32.18 -10.91
C VAL A 721 -10.78 33.57 -10.37
N ALA A 722 -12.05 33.80 -10.04
CA ALA A 722 -12.56 35.07 -9.52
C ALA A 722 -12.67 35.14 -7.97
N ASP A 723 -12.67 34.00 -7.28
CA ASP A 723 -13.17 33.88 -5.90
C ASP A 723 -12.06 33.96 -4.82
N ASP A 724 -10.78 33.99 -5.22
CA ASP A 724 -9.62 33.98 -4.31
C ASP A 724 -9.42 35.31 -3.54
N LYS A 725 -10.18 36.36 -3.90
CA LYS A 725 -10.20 37.65 -3.19
C LYS A 725 -11.37 37.83 -2.21
N ARG A 726 -12.47 37.07 -2.30
CA ARG A 726 -13.69 37.32 -1.49
C ARG A 726 -13.86 36.43 -0.26
N ARG A 727 -13.10 35.33 -0.13
CA ARG A 727 -13.27 34.36 0.98
C ARG A 727 -12.34 34.56 2.19
N ALA A 728 -11.64 35.69 2.28
CA ALA A 728 -10.79 36.00 3.43
C ALA A 728 -11.59 36.36 4.70
N ASP A 729 -12.85 36.80 4.59
CA ASP A 729 -13.58 37.46 5.67
C ASP A 729 -14.93 36.81 6.05
N SER A 730 -14.99 35.49 6.27
CA SER A 730 -16.20 34.90 6.85
C SER A 730 -15.89 33.78 7.85
N PRO A 731 -16.19 33.97 9.15
CA PRO A 731 -16.01 32.92 10.15
C PRO A 731 -17.13 31.87 10.04
N ALA A 732 -16.74 30.60 9.96
CA ALA A 732 -17.66 29.47 9.98
C ALA A 732 -18.07 29.13 11.42
N THR A 733 -19.37 29.13 11.71
CA THR A 733 -19.94 28.71 12.99
C THR A 733 -19.98 27.18 13.11
N PRO A 734 -19.38 26.54 14.13
CA PRO A 734 -19.50 25.10 14.35
C PRO A 734 -20.61 24.79 15.37
N GLY A 735 -21.63 24.03 14.94
CA GLY A 735 -22.58 23.36 15.82
C GLY A 735 -21.88 22.30 16.68
N ARG A 736 -21.96 22.41 18.00
CA ARG A 736 -21.41 21.48 18.99
C ARG A 736 -22.42 20.38 19.31
N GLU A 737 -22.21 19.17 18.81
CA GLU A 737 -22.76 17.96 19.45
C GLU A 737 -22.05 17.74 20.80
N GLY A 738 -22.81 17.60 21.88
CA GLY A 738 -22.32 17.47 23.27
C GLY A 738 -21.48 16.21 23.51
N ARG A 739 -20.51 16.32 24.41
CA ARG A 739 -19.58 15.25 24.81
C ARG A 739 -20.29 14.26 25.75
N ASP A 740 -20.27 12.97 25.43
CA ASP A 740 -20.89 11.92 26.26
C ASP A 740 -20.03 11.59 27.49
N ARG A 741 -20.51 11.99 28.68
CA ARG A 741 -19.82 11.85 29.96
C ARG A 741 -19.68 10.40 30.43
N TRP A 742 -20.59 9.51 30.04
CA TRP A 742 -20.47 8.09 30.36
C TRP A 742 -19.28 7.47 29.64
N PHE A 743 -19.10 7.82 28.36
CA PHE A 743 -18.01 7.34 27.54
C PHE A 743 -16.65 7.87 28.02
N ASP A 744 -16.60 9.13 28.45
CA ASP A 744 -15.39 9.68 29.10
C ASP A 744 -15.07 8.94 30.41
N THR A 745 -16.09 8.59 31.21
CA THR A 745 -15.88 7.87 32.48
C THR A 745 -15.36 6.46 32.26
N LEU A 746 -15.97 5.71 31.33
CA LEU A 746 -15.52 4.36 30.97
C LEU A 746 -14.07 4.34 30.46
N ARG A 747 -13.70 5.33 29.65
CA ARG A 747 -12.30 5.45 29.18
C ARG A 747 -11.34 5.78 30.33
N ALA A 748 -11.72 6.69 31.24
CA ALA A 748 -10.89 7.01 32.40
C ALA A 748 -10.70 5.79 33.31
N LEU A 749 -11.75 5.01 33.54
CA LEU A 749 -11.70 3.75 34.30
C LEU A 749 -10.81 2.71 33.60
N ALA A 750 -10.90 2.60 32.28
CA ALA A 750 -10.04 1.72 31.48
C ALA A 750 -8.55 2.08 31.64
N LEU A 751 -8.20 3.38 31.54
CA LEU A 751 -6.82 3.84 31.74
C LEU A 751 -6.32 3.57 33.17
N ALA A 752 -7.14 3.86 34.18
CA ALA A 752 -6.80 3.58 35.57
C ALA A 752 -6.56 2.08 35.79
N ARG A 753 -7.47 1.22 35.29
CA ARG A 753 -7.33 -0.23 35.36
C ARG A 753 -6.05 -0.71 34.67
N VAL A 754 -5.71 -0.19 33.48
CA VAL A 754 -4.50 -0.59 32.74
C VAL A 754 -3.23 -0.28 33.55
N ILE A 755 -3.13 0.91 34.15
CA ILE A 755 -1.97 1.29 34.97
C ILE A 755 -1.87 0.39 36.21
N THR A 756 -2.99 0.18 36.92
CA THR A 756 -3.04 -0.68 38.10
C THR A 756 -2.65 -2.12 37.75
N TYR A 757 -3.14 -2.66 36.63
CA TYR A 757 -2.80 -4.00 36.20
C TYR A 757 -1.28 -4.18 35.98
N HIS A 758 -0.62 -3.28 35.25
CA HIS A 758 0.83 -3.37 35.01
C HIS A 758 1.67 -3.11 36.27
N MET A 759 1.16 -2.33 37.24
CA MET A 759 1.86 -2.11 38.51
C MET A 759 1.78 -3.33 39.45
N PHE A 760 0.65 -4.05 39.46
CA PHE A 760 0.38 -5.07 40.48
C PHE A 760 0.31 -6.51 39.94
N GLY A 761 0.23 -6.73 38.63
CA GLY A 761 0.10 -8.06 38.01
C GLY A 761 -1.21 -8.78 38.39
N ALA A 762 -2.24 -8.04 38.78
CA ALA A 762 -3.47 -8.61 39.34
C ALA A 762 -4.39 -9.16 38.23
N ALA A 763 -4.20 -10.44 37.87
CA ALA A 763 -4.94 -11.14 36.80
C ALA A 763 -6.47 -11.03 36.92
N TRP A 764 -7.02 -11.03 38.14
CA TRP A 764 -8.47 -10.89 38.38
C TRP A 764 -9.07 -9.57 37.85
N LEU A 765 -8.26 -8.52 37.69
CA LEU A 765 -8.69 -7.24 37.11
C LEU A 765 -9.13 -7.38 35.65
N SER A 766 -8.71 -8.45 34.95
CA SER A 766 -9.17 -8.74 33.58
C SER A 766 -10.64 -9.20 33.54
N PHE A 767 -11.07 -9.96 34.54
CA PHE A 767 -12.48 -10.33 34.70
C PHE A 767 -13.32 -9.16 35.17
N ALA A 768 -12.82 -8.40 36.15
CA ALA A 768 -13.58 -7.32 36.78
C ALA A 768 -13.95 -6.19 35.79
N PHE A 769 -13.02 -5.81 34.90
CA PHE A 769 -13.28 -4.76 33.91
C PHE A 769 -12.44 -4.97 32.64
N PRO A 770 -13.05 -5.39 31.51
CA PRO A 770 -12.33 -5.63 30.25
C PRO A 770 -11.96 -4.31 29.55
N ALA A 771 -10.94 -3.63 30.08
CA ALA A 771 -10.56 -2.28 29.67
C ALA A 771 -10.30 -2.15 28.16
N MET A 772 -9.60 -3.12 27.54
CA MET A 772 -9.27 -3.06 26.12
C MET A 772 -10.51 -3.22 25.23
N GLY A 773 -11.38 -4.18 25.54
CA GLY A 773 -12.67 -4.35 24.85
C GLY A 773 -13.53 -3.09 24.91
N VAL A 774 -13.61 -2.45 26.08
CA VAL A 774 -14.31 -1.16 26.26
C VAL A 774 -13.67 -0.06 25.42
N MET A 775 -12.33 0.08 25.44
CA MET A 775 -11.63 1.10 24.66
C MET A 775 -11.87 0.95 23.15
N PHE A 776 -11.89 -0.27 22.63
CA PHE A 776 -12.21 -0.54 21.22
C PHE A 776 -13.67 -0.27 20.88
N ALA A 777 -14.63 -0.63 21.75
CA ALA A 777 -16.05 -0.32 21.53
C ALA A 777 -16.34 1.19 21.48
N LEU A 778 -15.74 1.95 22.41
CA LEU A 778 -15.79 3.41 22.40
C LEU A 778 -15.14 3.99 21.14
N GLY A 779 -14.02 3.40 20.71
CA GLY A 779 -13.33 3.73 19.46
C GLY A 779 -14.22 3.55 18.23
N GLY A 780 -14.87 2.39 18.11
CA GLY A 780 -15.80 2.05 17.03
C GLY A 780 -16.99 3.00 16.96
N SER A 781 -17.62 3.29 18.10
CA SER A 781 -18.75 4.23 18.15
C SER A 781 -18.38 5.64 17.65
N LEU A 782 -17.23 6.16 18.08
CA LEU A 782 -16.72 7.45 17.62
C LEU A 782 -16.19 7.41 16.17
N MET A 783 -15.80 6.24 15.67
CA MET A 783 -15.40 6.06 14.28
C MET A 783 -16.61 6.08 13.35
N ALA A 784 -17.68 5.35 13.68
CA ALA A 784 -18.94 5.38 12.93
C ALA A 784 -19.47 6.80 12.77
N SER A 785 -19.52 7.57 13.87
CA SER A 785 -19.97 8.97 13.83
C SER A 785 -19.09 9.87 12.96
N SER A 786 -17.79 9.60 12.90
CA SER A 786 -16.85 10.34 12.06
C SER A 786 -17.00 9.96 10.58
N LEU A 787 -17.22 8.67 10.30
CA LEU A 787 -17.43 8.11 8.96
C LEU A 787 -18.71 8.64 8.31
N ASP A 788 -19.80 8.75 9.08
CA ASP A 788 -21.07 9.31 8.60
C ASP A 788 -20.93 10.75 8.11
N ARG A 789 -19.99 11.52 8.67
CA ARG A 789 -19.69 12.90 8.22
C ARG A 789 -18.78 12.93 7.01
N SER A 790 -17.66 12.21 7.04
CA SER A 790 -16.70 12.15 5.93
C SER A 790 -15.70 11.00 6.10
N PRO A 791 -15.75 9.95 5.26
CA PRO A 791 -14.86 8.79 5.38
C PRO A 791 -13.38 9.14 5.35
N GLN A 792 -12.98 10.00 4.40
CA GLN A 792 -11.58 10.39 4.23
C GLN A 792 -11.06 11.25 5.39
N ARG A 793 -11.88 12.19 5.89
CA ARG A 793 -11.48 13.03 7.04
C ARG A 793 -11.48 12.25 8.34
N ALA A 794 -12.32 11.23 8.49
CA ALA A 794 -12.36 10.34 9.64
C ALA A 794 -11.03 9.58 9.79
N VAL A 795 -10.61 8.85 8.74
CA VAL A 795 -9.36 8.08 8.75
C VAL A 795 -8.14 8.99 8.94
N SER A 796 -8.00 10.04 8.11
CA SER A 796 -6.86 10.97 8.23
C SER A 796 -6.85 11.76 9.55
N GLY A 797 -8.01 12.00 10.15
CA GLY A 797 -8.15 12.62 11.46
C GLY A 797 -7.67 11.72 12.60
N ARG A 798 -7.92 10.41 12.51
CA ARG A 798 -7.50 9.41 13.50
C ARG A 798 -6.00 9.09 13.39
N LEU A 799 -5.50 8.86 12.18
CA LEU A 799 -4.07 8.62 11.94
C LEU A 799 -3.22 9.77 12.49
N ARG A 800 -3.62 11.00 12.21
CA ARG A 800 -2.92 12.18 12.70
C ARG A 800 -2.94 12.31 14.22
N ARG A 801 -3.94 11.77 14.92
CA ARG A 801 -3.98 11.77 16.39
C ARG A 801 -3.07 10.70 17.00
N LEU A 802 -2.82 9.61 16.28
CA LEU A 802 -2.05 8.46 16.75
C LEU A 802 -0.56 8.58 16.44
N LEU A 803 -0.21 8.82 15.17
CA LEU A 803 1.17 8.70 14.68
C LEU A 803 2.18 9.65 15.37
N PRO A 804 1.87 10.95 15.61
CA PRO A 804 2.83 11.84 16.25
C PRO A 804 3.22 11.42 17.68
N ALA A 805 2.30 10.79 18.43
CA ALA A 805 2.59 10.31 19.78
C ALA A 805 3.51 9.07 19.75
N LEU A 806 3.28 8.17 18.79
CA LEU A 806 4.20 7.05 18.53
C LEU A 806 5.58 7.54 18.12
N TRP A 807 5.66 8.54 17.23
CA TRP A 807 6.94 9.10 16.79
C TRP A 807 7.72 9.74 17.94
N ALA A 808 7.03 10.41 18.86
CA ALA A 808 7.65 10.95 20.07
C ALA A 808 8.26 9.85 20.95
N LEU A 809 7.56 8.74 21.14
CA LEU A 809 8.10 7.57 21.84
C LEU A 809 9.29 6.96 21.08
N GLY A 810 9.19 6.82 19.75
CA GLY A 810 10.26 6.27 18.91
C GLY A 810 11.54 7.11 18.90
N VAL A 811 11.43 8.44 18.89
CA VAL A 811 12.58 9.36 18.97
C VAL A 811 13.36 9.18 20.27
N VAL A 812 12.70 8.77 21.36
CA VAL A 812 13.34 8.52 22.66
C VAL A 812 13.83 7.08 22.77
N LEU A 813 13.00 6.09 22.46
CA LEU A 813 13.34 4.68 22.66
C LEU A 813 14.35 4.15 21.65
N LEU A 814 14.30 4.53 20.37
CA LEU A 814 15.22 3.99 19.36
C LEU A 814 16.70 4.28 19.71
N PRO A 815 17.09 5.51 20.10
CA PRO A 815 18.45 5.78 20.57
C PRO A 815 18.82 5.02 21.85
N LEU A 816 17.91 4.93 22.83
CA LEU A 816 18.17 4.22 24.09
C LEU A 816 18.37 2.72 23.90
N MET A 817 17.54 2.09 23.06
CA MET A 817 17.70 0.68 22.69
C MET A 817 18.98 0.46 21.88
N ALA A 818 19.39 1.41 21.04
CA ALA A 818 20.66 1.34 20.32
C ALA A 818 21.87 1.45 21.27
N TRP A 819 21.76 2.27 22.32
CA TRP A 819 22.79 2.43 23.35
C TRP A 819 22.95 1.20 24.25
N HIS A 820 21.84 0.64 24.74
CA HIS A 820 21.86 -0.54 25.62
C HIS A 820 22.11 -1.87 24.87
N GLY A 821 22.06 -1.86 23.54
CA GLY A 821 22.31 -3.02 22.70
C GLY A 821 21.04 -3.82 22.37
N TRP A 822 21.09 -4.54 21.25
CA TRP A 822 20.09 -5.52 20.84
C TRP A 822 20.75 -6.89 20.83
N SER A 823 20.07 -7.91 21.36
CA SER A 823 20.45 -9.30 21.16
C SER A 823 20.46 -9.64 19.67
N ASP A 824 19.36 -9.31 18.97
CA ASP A 824 19.22 -9.45 17.52
C ASP A 824 18.84 -8.12 16.86
N ARG A 825 19.78 -7.46 16.18
CA ARG A 825 19.48 -6.19 15.49
C ARG A 825 18.37 -6.40 14.46
N PRO A 826 17.33 -5.56 14.44
CA PRO A 826 16.23 -5.75 13.51
C PRO A 826 16.73 -5.40 12.12
N ALA A 827 16.27 -6.13 11.11
CA ALA A 827 16.43 -5.67 9.74
C ALA A 827 15.87 -4.25 9.62
N TRP A 828 16.60 -3.34 8.99
CA TRP A 828 16.22 -1.93 8.91
C TRP A 828 14.78 -1.66 8.40
N PRO A 829 14.14 -2.48 7.54
CA PRO A 829 12.74 -2.26 7.14
C PRO A 829 11.76 -2.48 8.29
N ALA A 830 12.09 -3.34 9.26
CA ALA A 830 11.25 -3.54 10.44
C ALA A 830 11.15 -2.26 11.28
N LEU A 831 12.17 -1.40 11.25
CA LEU A 831 12.16 -0.10 11.92
C LEU A 831 11.15 0.87 11.30
N LEU A 832 10.69 0.65 10.05
CA LEU A 832 9.63 1.47 9.44
C LEU A 832 8.29 1.36 10.19
N ASN A 833 8.09 0.29 10.97
CA ASN A 833 6.91 0.16 11.84
C ASN A 833 6.87 1.24 12.94
N TRP A 834 7.99 1.89 13.26
CA TRP A 834 7.99 3.08 14.13
C TRP A 834 7.42 4.33 13.43
N LEU A 835 7.41 4.38 12.09
CA LEU A 835 6.77 5.45 11.32
C LEU A 835 5.28 5.19 11.11
N VAL A 836 4.93 3.98 10.66
CA VAL A 836 3.54 3.53 10.49
C VAL A 836 3.45 2.10 11.02
N PRO A 837 2.80 1.86 12.18
CA PRO A 837 2.84 0.59 12.89
C PRO A 837 1.87 -0.43 12.27
N VAL A 838 2.18 -0.88 11.04
CA VAL A 838 1.39 -1.91 10.34
C VAL A 838 1.56 -3.27 11.01
N LEU A 839 2.78 -3.54 11.48
CA LEU A 839 3.13 -4.64 12.37
C LEU A 839 3.67 -4.07 13.69
N GLN A 840 3.85 -4.95 14.69
CA GLN A 840 4.50 -4.57 15.95
C GLN A 840 5.87 -3.93 15.69
N PRO A 841 6.11 -2.69 16.14
CA PRO A 841 7.43 -2.07 16.06
C PRO A 841 8.44 -2.93 16.82
N PRO A 842 9.62 -3.22 16.23
CA PRO A 842 10.60 -4.07 16.89
C PRO A 842 11.18 -3.34 18.12
N GLY A 843 11.34 -4.09 19.22
CA GLY A 843 11.95 -3.64 20.47
C GLY A 843 13.08 -4.57 20.90
N SER A 844 14.04 -4.07 21.68
CA SER A 844 15.08 -4.88 22.33
C SER A 844 14.55 -5.54 23.59
N ALA A 845 15.18 -6.63 24.06
CA ALA A 845 14.84 -7.28 25.34
C ALA A 845 14.80 -6.28 26.51
N TRP A 846 15.75 -5.34 26.55
CA TRP A 846 15.79 -4.25 27.55
C TRP A 846 14.54 -3.35 27.58
N ALA A 847 13.87 -3.17 26.43
CA ALA A 847 12.70 -2.29 26.31
C ALA A 847 11.39 -3.08 26.16
N ALA A 848 11.39 -4.39 26.44
CA ALA A 848 10.25 -5.27 26.23
C ALA A 848 8.99 -4.73 26.94
N ASP A 849 9.09 -4.35 28.20
CA ASP A 849 7.96 -3.82 28.99
C ASP A 849 7.38 -2.53 28.40
N VAL A 850 8.24 -1.65 27.85
CA VAL A 850 7.80 -0.37 27.27
C VAL A 850 7.22 -0.57 25.87
N THR A 851 7.80 -1.46 25.06
CA THR A 851 7.30 -1.76 23.71
C THR A 851 6.08 -2.67 23.71
N GLY A 852 5.86 -3.42 24.80
CA GLY A 852 4.74 -4.34 24.98
C GLY A 852 3.36 -3.67 24.91
N VAL A 853 3.24 -2.35 25.10
CA VAL A 853 1.95 -1.64 24.97
C VAL A 853 1.60 -1.25 23.54
N LEU A 854 2.52 -1.40 22.58
CA LEU A 854 2.34 -0.91 21.22
C LEU A 854 1.30 -1.70 20.41
N TRP A 855 0.97 -2.92 20.85
CA TRP A 855 -0.02 -3.77 20.18
C TRP A 855 -1.38 -3.07 20.03
N TYR A 856 -1.79 -2.30 21.04
CA TYR A 856 -3.04 -1.55 20.99
C TYR A 856 -3.05 -0.53 19.85
N LEU A 857 -1.93 0.14 19.58
CA LEU A 857 -1.84 1.12 18.50
C LEU A 857 -1.91 0.43 17.14
N VAL A 858 -1.28 -0.73 16.99
CA VAL A 858 -1.31 -1.54 15.77
C VAL A 858 -2.74 -2.02 15.49
N ALA A 859 -3.40 -2.63 16.47
CA ALA A 859 -4.79 -3.08 16.34
C ALA A 859 -5.75 -1.89 16.09
N TYR A 860 -5.58 -0.78 16.81
CA TYR A 860 -6.38 0.44 16.60
C TYR A 860 -6.17 1.03 15.21
N LEU A 861 -4.93 1.04 14.69
CA LEU A 861 -4.63 1.46 13.32
C LEU A 861 -5.42 0.62 12.32
N TRP A 862 -5.37 -0.70 12.43
CA TRP A 862 -6.10 -1.61 11.56
C TRP A 862 -7.61 -1.41 11.64
N PHE A 863 -8.18 -1.25 12.84
CA PHE A 863 -9.60 -0.91 12.97
C PHE A 863 -9.96 0.39 12.26
N VAL A 864 -9.14 1.44 12.39
CA VAL A 864 -9.36 2.73 11.70
C VAL A 864 -9.29 2.57 10.18
N LEU A 865 -8.30 1.84 9.67
CA LEU A 865 -8.09 1.64 8.23
C LEU A 865 -9.19 0.79 7.59
N LEU A 866 -9.64 -0.26 8.29
CA LEU A 866 -10.66 -1.20 7.81
C LEU A 866 -12.10 -0.67 7.99
N SER A 867 -12.33 0.23 8.95
CA SER A 867 -13.68 0.73 9.29
C SER A 867 -14.52 1.27 8.13
N PRO A 868 -13.99 1.95 7.08
CA PRO A 868 -14.82 2.36 5.94
C PRO A 868 -15.49 1.18 5.22
N ALA A 869 -14.77 0.07 5.06
CA ALA A 869 -15.29 -1.14 4.44
C ALA A 869 -16.15 -1.94 5.44
N VAL A 870 -15.65 -2.11 6.67
CA VAL A 870 -16.32 -2.89 7.72
C VAL A 870 -17.66 -2.27 8.14
N LEU A 871 -17.77 -0.94 8.23
CA LEU A 871 -19.06 -0.28 8.53
C LEU A 871 -20.09 -0.52 7.42
N THR A 872 -19.65 -0.54 6.16
CA THR A 872 -20.52 -0.84 5.02
C THR A 872 -21.01 -2.30 5.08
N LEU A 873 -20.10 -3.23 5.41
CA LEU A 873 -20.44 -4.64 5.58
C LEU A 873 -21.38 -4.86 6.78
N TYR A 874 -21.09 -4.23 7.91
CA TYR A 874 -21.90 -4.28 9.13
C TYR A 874 -23.33 -3.80 8.89
N ARG A 875 -23.51 -2.66 8.19
CA ARG A 875 -24.84 -2.14 7.85
C ARG A 875 -25.61 -3.06 6.90
N ARG A 876 -24.90 -3.87 6.10
CA ARG A 876 -25.52 -4.84 5.19
C ARG A 876 -25.84 -6.16 5.89
N TRP A 877 -24.90 -6.70 6.67
CA TRP A 877 -24.96 -8.00 7.34
C TRP A 877 -24.43 -7.90 8.79
N PRO A 878 -25.22 -7.36 9.74
CA PRO A 878 -24.72 -6.99 11.08
C PRO A 878 -24.31 -8.20 11.93
N VAL A 879 -25.10 -9.28 11.90
CA VAL A 879 -24.83 -10.50 12.69
C VAL A 879 -23.56 -11.18 12.21
N TRP A 880 -23.46 -11.45 10.90
CA TRP A 880 -22.28 -12.10 10.32
C TRP A 880 -21.02 -11.28 10.52
N SER A 881 -21.11 -9.95 10.42
CA SER A 881 -19.96 -9.07 10.69
C SER A 881 -19.43 -9.21 12.11
N VAL A 882 -20.30 -9.38 13.12
CA VAL A 882 -19.90 -9.58 14.53
C VAL A 882 -19.36 -10.99 14.77
N LEU A 883 -19.93 -12.01 14.11
CA LEU A 883 -19.48 -13.40 14.24
C LEU A 883 -18.12 -13.66 13.56
N THR A 884 -17.80 -12.96 12.46
CA THR A 884 -16.52 -13.15 11.74
C THR A 884 -15.28 -13.01 12.62
N PRO A 885 -15.07 -11.92 13.40
CA PRO A 885 -13.90 -11.81 14.27
C PRO A 885 -13.85 -12.86 15.39
N LEU A 886 -15.02 -13.29 15.91
CA LEU A 886 -15.09 -14.37 16.91
C LEU A 886 -14.68 -15.73 16.33
N ALA A 887 -15.18 -16.05 15.12
CA ALA A 887 -14.74 -17.25 14.41
C ALA A 887 -13.24 -17.17 14.07
N GLY A 888 -12.77 -15.97 13.70
CA GLY A 888 -11.36 -15.69 13.41
C GLY A 888 -10.44 -16.01 14.59
N VAL A 889 -10.75 -15.52 15.80
CA VAL A 889 -9.90 -15.77 16.99
C VAL A 889 -9.91 -17.25 17.38
N VAL A 890 -11.06 -17.94 17.27
CA VAL A 890 -11.13 -19.39 17.53
C VAL A 890 -10.30 -20.17 16.50
N LEU A 891 -10.41 -19.83 15.21
CA LEU A 891 -9.64 -20.47 14.15
C LEU A 891 -8.15 -20.24 14.32
N LEU A 892 -7.72 -19.01 14.62
CA LEU A 892 -6.31 -18.69 14.83
C LEU A 892 -5.72 -19.47 16.01
N GLN A 893 -6.46 -19.58 17.12
CA GLN A 893 -6.02 -20.30 18.30
C GLN A 893 -6.03 -21.82 18.12
N THR A 894 -6.96 -22.38 17.35
CA THR A 894 -7.13 -23.84 17.20
C THR A 894 -6.42 -24.44 15.99
N ALA A 895 -6.41 -23.73 14.86
CA ALA A 895 -5.84 -24.22 13.60
C ALA A 895 -4.41 -23.72 13.37
N GLY A 896 -3.92 -22.76 14.17
CA GLY A 896 -2.68 -22.03 13.94
C GLY A 896 -2.74 -21.14 12.70
N SER A 897 -1.80 -20.21 12.60
CA SER A 897 -1.69 -19.27 11.48
C SER A 897 -0.51 -19.60 10.58
N ALA A 898 -0.70 -19.39 9.27
CA ALA A 898 0.32 -19.72 8.28
C ALA A 898 1.36 -18.61 8.05
N LEU A 899 1.13 -17.41 8.58
CA LEU A 899 1.73 -16.15 8.11
C LEU A 899 2.93 -15.65 8.95
N GLY A 900 3.24 -16.31 10.07
CA GLY A 900 4.43 -16.04 10.89
C GLY A 900 4.19 -15.02 12.01
N GLY A 901 5.00 -15.12 13.08
CA GLY A 901 4.64 -14.59 14.41
C GLY A 901 4.20 -13.13 14.53
N ARG A 902 4.85 -12.18 13.81
CA ARG A 902 4.46 -10.76 13.89
C ARG A 902 3.14 -10.43 13.20
N VAL A 903 2.78 -11.15 12.14
CA VAL A 903 1.48 -11.01 11.46
C VAL A 903 0.40 -11.66 12.30
N ASP A 904 0.73 -12.80 12.89
CA ASP A 904 -0.18 -13.61 13.70
C ASP A 904 -0.62 -12.85 14.95
N SER A 905 0.29 -12.16 15.64
CA SER A 905 -0.06 -11.24 16.74
C SER A 905 -1.13 -10.21 16.33
N VAL A 906 -0.96 -9.57 15.17
CA VAL A 906 -1.92 -8.55 14.69
C VAL A 906 -3.27 -9.17 14.36
N LEU A 907 -3.28 -10.33 13.70
CA LEU A 907 -4.51 -11.04 13.36
C LEU A 907 -5.27 -11.46 14.63
N THR A 908 -4.55 -11.98 15.62
CA THR A 908 -5.11 -12.35 16.93
C THR A 908 -5.72 -11.14 17.63
N ASP A 909 -5.01 -10.02 17.73
CA ASP A 909 -5.52 -8.80 18.38
C ASP A 909 -6.77 -8.24 17.68
N VAL A 910 -6.73 -8.12 16.34
CA VAL A 910 -7.84 -7.61 15.54
C VAL A 910 -9.07 -8.52 15.64
N SER A 911 -8.86 -9.84 15.70
CA SER A 911 -9.94 -10.81 15.84
C SER A 911 -10.53 -10.81 17.25
N THR A 912 -9.67 -10.74 18.28
CA THR A 912 -10.06 -10.71 19.70
C THR A 912 -10.97 -9.52 20.01
N PHE A 913 -10.62 -8.31 19.54
CA PHE A 913 -11.36 -7.09 19.86
C PHE A 913 -12.32 -6.62 18.77
N GLY A 914 -12.36 -7.29 17.62
CA GLY A 914 -13.18 -6.88 16.47
C GLY A 914 -14.68 -6.87 16.76
N ALA A 915 -15.16 -7.84 17.53
CA ALA A 915 -16.57 -7.88 17.96
C ALA A 915 -16.93 -6.66 18.83
N CYS A 916 -16.04 -6.28 19.77
CA CYS A 916 -16.25 -5.09 20.63
C CYS A 916 -16.29 -3.80 19.81
N TRP A 917 -15.39 -3.64 18.82
CA TRP A 917 -15.41 -2.49 17.91
C TRP A 917 -16.74 -2.36 17.15
N LEU A 918 -17.28 -3.49 16.66
CA LEU A 918 -18.56 -3.56 15.95
C LEU A 918 -19.76 -3.31 16.86
N VAL A 919 -19.73 -3.72 18.12
CA VAL A 919 -20.74 -3.31 19.12
C VAL A 919 -20.74 -1.78 19.28
N GLY A 920 -19.58 -1.12 19.14
CA GLY A 920 -19.49 0.33 19.01
C GLY A 920 -20.31 0.91 17.85
N PHE A 921 -20.29 0.27 16.68
CA PHE A 921 -21.15 0.63 15.55
C PHE A 921 -22.63 0.38 15.86
N ALA A 922 -22.94 -0.77 16.48
CA ALA A 922 -24.30 -1.15 16.88
C ALA A 922 -24.92 -0.13 17.85
N HIS A 923 -24.12 0.39 18.78
CA HIS A 923 -24.52 1.46 19.68
C HIS A 923 -24.84 2.73 18.90
N ARG A 924 -23.94 3.16 17.99
CA ARG A 924 -24.10 4.42 17.24
C ARG A 924 -25.30 4.40 16.29
N ASP A 925 -25.53 3.28 15.60
CA ASP A 925 -26.68 3.09 14.70
C ASP A 925 -27.99 2.82 15.49
N GLY A 926 -27.94 2.84 16.83
CA GLY A 926 -29.11 2.66 17.70
C GLY A 926 -29.66 1.23 17.76
N GLN A 927 -28.99 0.26 17.13
CA GLN A 927 -29.44 -1.13 17.07
C GLN A 927 -29.49 -1.78 18.45
N LEU A 928 -28.48 -1.51 19.30
CA LEU A 928 -28.47 -2.03 20.67
C LEU A 928 -29.69 -1.56 21.46
N ARG A 929 -30.23 -0.36 21.22
CA ARG A 929 -31.43 0.16 21.90
C ARG A 929 -32.73 -0.50 21.42
N ARG A 930 -32.76 -0.98 20.18
CA ARG A 930 -33.93 -1.64 19.57
C ARG A 930 -34.11 -3.08 20.04
N LEU A 931 -33.03 -3.74 20.49
CA LEU A 931 -33.11 -5.10 20.99
C LEU A 931 -33.77 -5.15 22.38
N PRO A 932 -34.57 -6.20 22.69
CA PRO A 932 -35.15 -6.37 24.01
C PRO A 932 -34.04 -6.68 25.04
N LEU A 933 -34.13 -6.09 26.23
CA LEU A 933 -33.08 -6.22 27.26
C LEU A 933 -32.84 -7.69 27.66
N ARG A 934 -33.91 -8.49 27.78
CA ARG A 934 -33.82 -9.93 28.05
C ARG A 934 -32.92 -10.67 27.05
N PHE A 935 -33.03 -10.32 25.77
CA PHE A 935 -32.21 -10.94 24.72
C PHE A 935 -30.74 -10.55 24.85
N LEU A 936 -30.46 -9.28 25.16
CA LEU A 936 -29.08 -8.82 25.41
C LEU A 936 -28.49 -9.46 26.67
N LEU A 937 -29.28 -9.67 27.72
CA LEU A 937 -28.85 -10.36 28.93
C LEU A 937 -28.54 -11.84 28.66
N THR A 938 -29.40 -12.54 27.92
CA THR A 938 -29.16 -13.93 27.51
C THR A 938 -27.91 -14.05 26.63
N LEU A 939 -27.74 -13.14 25.67
CA LEU A 939 -26.57 -13.14 24.79
C LEU A 939 -25.27 -12.83 25.56
N ALA A 940 -25.31 -11.87 26.49
CA ALA A 940 -24.19 -11.56 27.36
C ALA A 940 -23.83 -12.75 28.25
N ALA A 941 -24.82 -13.40 28.88
CA ALA A 941 -24.63 -14.60 29.69
C ALA A 941 -24.03 -15.76 28.88
N LEU A 942 -24.50 -15.96 27.64
CA LEU A 942 -23.92 -16.95 26.73
C LEU A 942 -22.45 -16.65 26.42
N CYS A 943 -22.11 -15.40 26.11
CA CYS A 943 -20.71 -15.02 25.84
C CYS A 943 -19.83 -15.23 27.07
N LEU A 944 -20.29 -14.83 28.26
CA LEU A 944 -19.55 -15.06 29.51
C LEU A 944 -19.39 -16.55 29.80
N GLY A 945 -20.44 -17.35 29.60
CA GLY A 945 -20.40 -18.80 29.75
C GLY A 945 -19.42 -19.49 28.79
N LEU A 946 -19.38 -19.05 27.53
CA LEU A 946 -18.39 -19.53 26.55
C LEU A 946 -16.96 -19.16 26.93
N ALA A 947 -16.73 -17.96 27.46
CA ALA A 947 -15.40 -17.55 27.94
C ALA A 947 -14.93 -18.41 29.12
N VAL A 948 -15.79 -18.63 30.11
CA VAL A 948 -15.49 -19.50 31.27
C VAL A 948 -15.31 -20.95 30.83
N GLY A 949 -16.19 -21.46 29.95
CA GLY A 949 -16.06 -22.80 29.39
C GLY A 949 -14.73 -23.01 28.66
N TRP A 950 -14.29 -22.02 27.88
CA TRP A 950 -12.99 -22.06 27.21
C TRP A 950 -11.83 -22.13 28.21
N LEU A 951 -11.88 -21.32 29.27
CA LEU A 951 -10.87 -21.30 30.34
C LEU A 951 -10.77 -22.65 31.06
N LEU A 952 -11.91 -23.27 31.37
CA LEU A 952 -11.96 -24.57 32.06
C LEU A 952 -11.39 -25.71 31.20
N ILE A 953 -11.54 -25.64 29.88
CA ILE A 953 -11.03 -26.66 28.95
C ILE A 953 -9.53 -26.44 28.62
N HIS A 954 -8.98 -25.26 28.92
CA HIS A 954 -7.57 -24.91 28.66
C HIS A 954 -6.86 -24.42 29.94
N PRO A 955 -6.71 -25.27 30.99
CA PRO A 955 -6.19 -24.86 32.30
C PRO A 955 -4.70 -24.46 32.29
N GLY A 956 -3.93 -24.88 31.29
CA GLY A 956 -2.49 -24.59 31.20
C GLY A 956 -2.13 -23.13 30.90
N ALA A 957 -3.12 -22.28 30.57
CA ALA A 957 -2.88 -20.87 30.18
C ALA A 957 -2.99 -19.86 31.34
N GLY A 958 -3.15 -20.33 32.59
CA GLY A 958 -3.33 -19.47 33.76
C GLY A 958 -4.71 -18.81 33.86
N LEU A 959 -4.87 -17.88 34.81
CA LEU A 959 -6.13 -17.17 35.06
C LEU A 959 -6.18 -15.76 34.45
N ASP A 960 -5.16 -15.32 33.73
CA ASP A 960 -5.18 -13.99 33.13
C ASP A 960 -5.83 -14.03 31.74
N LEU A 961 -6.98 -13.36 31.57
CA LEU A 961 -7.64 -13.30 30.26
C LEU A 961 -6.76 -12.62 29.20
N ASN A 962 -5.81 -11.78 29.58
CA ASN A 962 -4.95 -11.11 28.60
C ASN A 962 -4.09 -12.10 27.80
N ASP A 963 -3.83 -13.28 28.35
CA ASP A 963 -3.03 -14.34 27.72
C ASP A 963 -3.90 -15.38 26.99
N ILE A 964 -5.23 -15.23 27.02
CA ILE A 964 -6.20 -16.19 26.47
C ILE A 964 -7.15 -15.48 25.49
N PRO A 965 -6.75 -15.31 24.21
CA PRO A 965 -7.48 -14.49 23.23
C PRO A 965 -8.95 -14.84 23.05
N VAL A 966 -9.28 -16.14 22.99
CA VAL A 966 -10.66 -16.60 22.82
C VAL A 966 -11.52 -16.25 24.04
N ALA A 967 -11.06 -16.59 25.25
CA ALA A 967 -11.76 -16.26 26.48
C ALA A 967 -11.92 -14.73 26.62
N GLN A 968 -10.88 -13.96 26.30
CA GLN A 968 -10.91 -12.51 26.32
C GLN A 968 -11.93 -11.92 25.35
N ALA A 969 -12.02 -12.45 24.12
CA ALA A 969 -12.95 -11.97 23.10
C ALA A 969 -14.41 -12.12 23.56
N PHE A 970 -14.77 -13.31 24.05
CA PHE A 970 -16.12 -13.61 24.52
C PHE A 970 -16.45 -12.89 25.84
N TRP A 971 -15.51 -12.83 26.79
CA TRP A 971 -15.69 -12.10 28.05
C TRP A 971 -15.91 -10.60 27.80
N SER A 972 -15.01 -10.00 27.02
CA SER A 972 -15.10 -8.58 26.65
C SER A 972 -16.40 -8.27 25.93
N LEU A 973 -16.82 -9.12 24.97
CA LEU A 973 -18.07 -8.92 24.24
C LEU A 973 -19.29 -8.93 25.16
N GLY A 974 -19.37 -9.91 26.08
CA GLY A 974 -20.48 -10.02 27.02
C GLY A 974 -20.65 -8.79 27.89
N ILE A 975 -19.56 -8.29 28.50
CA ILE A 975 -19.59 -7.09 29.34
C ILE A 975 -19.86 -5.82 28.52
N VAL A 976 -19.21 -5.66 27.36
CA VAL A 976 -19.35 -4.48 26.50
C VAL A 976 -20.77 -4.33 25.97
N LEU A 977 -21.45 -5.43 25.62
CA LEU A 977 -22.87 -5.40 25.21
C LEU A 977 -23.75 -4.73 26.26
N LEU A 978 -23.51 -5.02 27.55
CA LEU A 978 -24.25 -4.44 28.67
C LEU A 978 -23.85 -2.98 28.89
N LEU A 979 -22.55 -2.67 28.96
CA LEU A 979 -22.06 -1.30 29.20
C LEU A 979 -22.51 -0.30 28.11
N MET A 980 -22.55 -0.75 26.85
CA MET A 980 -22.99 0.06 25.72
C MET A 980 -24.51 0.22 25.65
N ARG A 981 -25.29 -0.62 26.37
CA ARG A 981 -26.75 -0.49 26.49
C ARG A 981 -27.17 0.49 27.58
N VAL A 982 -26.48 0.52 28.73
CA VAL A 982 -26.94 1.20 29.95
C VAL A 982 -26.82 2.74 29.89
N SER A 983 -25.81 3.29 29.19
CA SER A 983 -25.62 4.74 28.88
C SER A 983 -26.25 5.77 29.85
N PRO A 984 -25.88 5.76 31.15
CA PRO A 984 -26.43 6.69 32.14
C PRO A 984 -25.95 8.13 31.89
N PRO A 985 -26.73 9.16 32.23
CA PRO A 985 -26.41 10.56 31.92
C PRO A 985 -25.20 11.14 32.67
N MET A 986 -24.70 10.47 33.72
CA MET A 986 -23.48 10.84 34.50
C MET A 986 -23.37 12.33 34.89
N THR A 987 -24.51 13.01 35.07
CA THR A 987 -24.56 14.45 35.39
C THR A 987 -24.07 14.75 36.81
N TRP A 988 -24.05 13.76 37.70
CA TRP A 988 -23.54 13.89 39.07
C TRP A 988 -22.02 14.12 39.12
N ILE A 989 -21.24 13.56 38.17
CA ILE A 989 -19.79 13.81 38.09
C ILE A 989 -19.52 15.30 37.85
N ALA A 990 -20.37 15.97 37.08
CA ALA A 990 -20.26 17.40 36.83
C ALA A 990 -20.39 18.24 38.11
N ARG A 991 -21.08 17.71 39.14
CA ARG A 991 -21.27 18.38 40.43
C ARG A 991 -20.01 18.29 41.29
N ILE A 992 -19.18 17.27 41.09
CA ILE A 992 -17.90 17.08 41.79
C ILE A 992 -16.77 17.61 40.90
N ARG A 993 -16.51 18.92 40.99
CA ARG A 993 -15.48 19.63 40.20
C ARG A 993 -14.10 18.94 40.15
N PRO A 994 -13.51 18.42 41.25
CA PRO A 994 -12.20 17.76 41.16
C PRO A 994 -12.26 16.47 40.33
N LEU A 995 -13.33 15.69 40.47
CA LEU A 995 -13.54 14.45 39.73
C LEU A 995 -13.79 14.73 38.23
N ASP A 996 -14.62 15.73 37.91
CA ASP A 996 -14.86 16.17 36.52
C ASP A 996 -13.57 16.62 35.81
N ARG A 997 -12.74 17.37 36.53
CA ARG A 997 -11.42 17.81 36.04
C ARG A 997 -10.48 16.63 35.81
N LEU A 998 -10.43 15.67 36.73
CA LEU A 998 -9.61 14.46 36.62
C LEU A 998 -10.02 13.60 35.41
N VAL A 999 -11.32 13.27 35.29
CA VAL A 999 -11.85 12.50 34.16
C VAL A 999 -11.56 13.22 32.84
N THR A 1000 -11.72 14.54 32.80
CA THR A 1000 -11.42 15.33 31.60
C THR A 1000 -9.93 15.32 31.26
N ALA A 1001 -9.05 15.47 32.25
CA ALA A 1001 -7.60 15.46 32.08
C ALA A 1001 -7.12 14.11 31.53
N LEU A 1002 -7.52 12.99 32.16
CA LEU A 1002 -7.21 11.63 31.73
C LEU A 1002 -7.64 11.38 30.27
N ASN A 1003 -8.84 11.81 29.90
CA ASN A 1003 -9.32 11.65 28.52
C ASN A 1003 -8.60 12.55 27.50
N SER A 1004 -8.14 13.73 27.91
CA SER A 1004 -7.45 14.68 27.03
C SER A 1004 -5.98 14.34 26.78
N ARG A 1005 -5.44 13.40 27.56
CA ARG A 1005 -4.05 12.94 27.53
C ARG A 1005 -3.97 11.42 27.43
N ALA A 1006 -5.03 10.78 26.94
CA ALA A 1006 -5.20 9.34 27.07
C ALA A 1006 -4.11 8.57 26.32
N LEU A 1007 -3.67 9.06 25.15
CA LEU A 1007 -2.65 8.41 24.36
C LEU A 1007 -1.26 8.56 24.97
N THR A 1008 -0.94 9.74 25.50
CA THR A 1008 0.31 10.00 26.21
C THR A 1008 0.39 9.13 27.46
N ILE A 1009 -0.69 9.08 28.26
CA ILE A 1009 -0.77 8.23 29.45
C ILE A 1009 -0.55 6.76 29.09
N TYR A 1010 -1.27 6.29 28.06
CA TYR A 1010 -1.18 4.90 27.63
C TYR A 1010 0.21 4.52 27.08
N LEU A 1011 0.86 5.37 26.30
CA LEU A 1011 2.17 5.05 25.73
C LEU A 1011 3.31 5.07 26.75
N TRP A 1012 3.21 5.93 27.76
CA TRP A 1012 4.31 6.21 28.67
C TRP A 1012 4.19 5.57 30.04
N HIS A 1013 3.07 4.92 30.38
CA HIS A 1013 2.89 4.33 31.72
C HIS A 1013 3.91 3.23 32.05
N ASN A 1014 4.20 2.31 31.14
CA ASN A 1014 5.21 1.27 31.41
C ASN A 1014 6.62 1.83 31.52
N ALA A 1015 6.95 2.87 30.76
CA ALA A 1015 8.22 3.59 30.95
C ALA A 1015 8.29 4.25 32.34
N ALA A 1016 7.19 4.87 32.79
CA ALA A 1016 7.11 5.45 34.13
C ALA A 1016 7.18 4.39 35.24
N ILE A 1017 6.58 3.22 35.06
CA ILE A 1017 6.64 2.08 35.99
C ILE A 1017 8.06 1.50 36.04
N ALA A 1018 8.72 1.30 34.90
CA ALA A 1018 10.09 0.80 34.85
C ALA A 1018 11.07 1.72 35.60
N VAL A 1019 10.98 3.04 35.37
CA VAL A 1019 11.80 4.04 36.06
C VAL A 1019 11.42 4.20 37.53
N CYS A 1020 10.15 3.95 37.86
CA CYS A 1020 9.63 4.08 39.23
C CYS A 1020 10.36 3.18 40.22
N PHE A 1021 10.76 1.96 39.85
CA PHE A 1021 11.48 1.08 40.78
C PHE A 1021 12.85 1.68 41.15
N ALA A 1022 13.63 2.10 40.15
CA ALA A 1022 14.93 2.74 40.39
C ALA A 1022 14.82 4.04 41.20
N VAL A 1023 13.86 4.91 40.87
CA VAL A 1023 13.65 6.18 41.60
C VAL A 1023 13.09 5.93 43.00
N GLY A 1024 12.17 4.98 43.13
CA GLY A 1024 11.55 4.63 44.40
C GLY A 1024 12.54 4.06 45.40
N ASP A 1025 13.46 3.20 44.94
CA ASP A 1025 14.53 2.64 45.78
C ASP A 1025 15.45 3.76 46.28
N LEU A 1026 15.80 4.69 45.40
CA LEU A 1026 16.65 5.85 45.72
C LEU A 1026 15.99 6.80 46.73
N LEU A 1027 14.66 6.93 46.68
CA LEU A 1027 13.84 7.72 47.61
C LEU A 1027 13.44 6.95 48.88
N GLY A 1028 13.81 5.68 49.02
CA GLY A 1028 13.45 4.86 50.16
C GLY A 1028 11.94 4.63 50.32
N VAL A 1029 11.17 4.58 49.22
CA VAL A 1029 9.71 4.35 49.28
C VAL A 1029 9.31 2.88 49.45
N TRP A 1030 10.26 1.94 49.33
CA TRP A 1030 10.10 0.53 49.69
C TRP A 1030 9.45 0.31 51.07
N ARG A 1031 9.65 1.24 52.02
CA ARG A 1031 9.05 1.24 53.37
C ARG A 1031 7.52 1.37 53.36
N LEU A 1032 6.95 1.91 52.28
CA LEU A 1032 5.51 2.08 52.08
C LEU A 1032 4.90 0.94 51.22
N GLY A 1033 5.71 -0.08 50.90
CA GLY A 1033 5.31 -1.20 50.04
C GLY A 1033 4.93 -0.76 48.61
N LYS A 1034 4.15 -1.59 47.92
CA LYS A 1034 3.74 -1.35 46.51
C LYS A 1034 2.94 -0.04 46.33
N LEU A 1035 2.31 0.48 47.38
CA LEU A 1035 1.61 1.77 47.35
C LEU A 1035 2.58 2.95 47.20
N GLY A 1036 3.77 2.88 47.80
CA GLY A 1036 4.83 3.88 47.63
C GLY A 1036 5.29 3.99 46.18
N TYR A 1037 5.54 2.84 45.52
CA TYR A 1037 5.89 2.80 44.10
C TYR A 1037 4.73 3.28 43.21
N LEU A 1038 3.46 2.96 43.53
CA LEU A 1038 2.33 3.52 42.77
C LEU A 1038 2.34 5.05 42.77
N VAL A 1039 2.61 5.69 43.91
CA VAL A 1039 2.70 7.16 44.00
C VAL A 1039 3.85 7.69 43.12
N VAL A 1040 5.03 7.08 43.20
CA VAL A 1040 6.19 7.49 42.39
C VAL A 1040 5.90 7.35 40.89
N ALA A 1041 5.31 6.22 40.46
CA ALA A 1041 4.93 6.01 39.07
C ALA A 1041 3.90 7.04 38.58
N LEU A 1042 2.90 7.39 39.40
CA LEU A 1042 1.91 8.43 39.07
C LEU A 1042 2.55 9.83 38.97
N VAL A 1043 3.54 10.15 39.81
CA VAL A 1043 4.30 11.41 39.74
C VAL A 1043 5.12 11.47 38.46
N LEU A 1044 5.88 10.42 38.14
CA LEU A 1044 6.67 10.33 36.91
C LEU A 1044 5.79 10.44 35.67
N LEU A 1045 4.67 9.72 35.65
CA LEU A 1045 3.70 9.77 34.56
C LEU A 1045 3.08 11.16 34.42
N THR A 1046 2.78 11.84 35.52
CA THR A 1046 2.30 13.23 35.51
C THR A 1046 3.34 14.18 34.92
N GLY A 1047 4.62 13.99 35.26
CA GLY A 1047 5.74 14.73 34.66
C GLY A 1047 5.81 14.54 33.14
N LEU A 1048 5.71 13.29 32.67
CA LEU A 1048 5.69 12.97 31.25
C LEU A 1048 4.48 13.58 30.52
N VAL A 1049 3.30 13.57 31.14
CA VAL A 1049 2.09 14.22 30.59
C VAL A 1049 2.27 15.73 30.46
N LEU A 1050 2.96 16.39 31.40
CA LEU A 1050 3.27 17.82 31.32
C LEU A 1050 4.29 18.12 30.20
N ALA A 1051 5.31 17.28 30.06
CA ALA A 1051 6.37 17.46 29.07
C ALA A 1051 5.91 17.16 27.63
N LEU A 1052 5.07 16.14 27.43
CA LEU A 1052 4.73 15.61 26.10
C LEU A 1052 3.25 15.78 25.73
N GLY A 1053 2.37 16.11 26.68
CA GLY A 1053 0.92 16.18 26.43
C GLY A 1053 0.47 17.23 25.41
N TRP A 1054 1.33 18.21 25.08
CA TRP A 1054 1.08 19.20 24.03
C TRP A 1054 1.04 18.58 22.62
N ILE A 1055 1.67 17.41 22.43
CA ILE A 1055 1.67 16.67 21.15
C ILE A 1055 0.25 16.26 20.76
N GLU A 1056 -0.58 15.85 21.73
CA GLU A 1056 -1.99 15.51 21.49
C GLU A 1056 -2.85 16.72 21.11
N ASP A 1057 -2.50 17.92 21.57
CA ASP A 1057 -3.18 19.15 21.15
C ASP A 1057 -2.78 19.51 19.71
N LEU A 1058 -1.49 19.45 19.37
CA LEU A 1058 -0.99 19.67 18.00
C LEU A 1058 -1.63 18.68 17.02
N SER A 1059 -1.66 17.39 17.38
CA SER A 1059 -2.26 16.32 16.58
C SER A 1059 -3.76 16.53 16.36
N ALA A 1060 -4.45 17.10 17.35
CA ALA A 1060 -5.86 17.47 17.30
C ALA A 1060 -6.15 18.81 16.57
N ARG A 1061 -5.12 19.54 16.07
CA ARG A 1061 -5.21 20.94 15.57
C ARG A 1061 -5.79 21.91 16.61
N ARG A 1062 -5.35 21.74 17.86
CA ARG A 1062 -5.63 22.67 18.96
C ARG A 1062 -4.34 23.42 19.29
N SER A 1063 -4.48 24.60 19.88
CA SER A 1063 -3.31 25.31 20.41
C SER A 1063 -2.64 24.45 21.49
N PRO A 1064 -1.30 24.28 21.44
CA PRO A 1064 -0.58 23.44 22.38
C PRO A 1064 -0.73 23.96 23.81
N ARG A 1065 -1.00 23.06 24.77
CA ARG A 1065 -1.15 23.39 26.19
C ARG A 1065 -0.27 22.49 27.03
N LEU A 1066 0.52 23.10 27.91
CA LEU A 1066 1.38 22.40 28.88
C LEU A 1066 0.56 21.79 30.01
N SER A 1067 -0.44 22.52 30.52
CA SER A 1067 -1.31 22.01 31.59
C SER A 1067 -2.41 21.08 31.02
N PRO A 1068 -2.60 19.86 31.57
CA PRO A 1068 -3.68 18.96 31.19
C PRO A 1068 -5.04 19.38 31.78
N TRP A 1069 -5.06 20.35 32.69
CA TRP A 1069 -6.27 20.80 33.37
C TRP A 1069 -7.14 21.72 32.49
N PRO A 1070 -8.47 21.52 32.44
CA PRO A 1070 -9.35 22.40 31.69
C PRO A 1070 -9.38 23.82 32.29
N ARG A 1071 -9.24 24.86 31.45
CA ARG A 1071 -9.42 26.27 31.88
C ARG A 1071 -10.89 26.54 32.21
N ALA A 1072 -11.14 27.36 33.23
CA ALA A 1072 -12.44 27.97 33.43
C ALA A 1072 -12.82 28.78 32.15
N PRO A 1073 -14.10 28.76 31.72
CA PRO A 1073 -14.53 29.64 30.65
C PRO A 1073 -14.20 31.09 31.01
N ARG A 1074 -13.52 31.81 30.12
CA ARG A 1074 -13.39 33.27 30.25
C ARG A 1074 -14.81 33.83 30.14
N THR A 1075 -15.28 34.48 31.20
CA THR A 1075 -16.49 35.29 31.16
C THR A 1075 -16.36 36.30 30.02
N ALA A 1076 -17.38 36.37 29.18
CA ALA A 1076 -17.46 37.26 28.03
C ALA A 1076 -17.74 38.68 28.52
N GLU A 1077 -16.75 39.32 29.14
CA GLU A 1077 -16.88 40.64 29.74
C GLU A 1077 -15.80 41.62 29.26
N ARG A 1078 -15.27 41.41 28.05
CA ARG A 1078 -14.28 42.33 27.44
C ARG A 1078 -14.54 42.78 26.01
N ASP A 1079 -15.75 42.57 25.49
CA ASP A 1079 -16.15 43.10 24.17
C ASP A 1079 -17.04 44.36 24.26
N ARG A 1080 -17.11 45.03 25.43
CA ARG A 1080 -17.79 46.33 25.59
C ARG A 1080 -16.86 47.54 25.73
N ALA A 1081 -15.55 47.38 25.56
CA ALA A 1081 -14.61 48.49 25.61
C ALA A 1081 -13.74 48.47 24.34
N GLY A 1082 -14.22 49.12 23.27
CA GLY A 1082 -13.40 49.31 22.07
C GLY A 1082 -14.17 49.35 20.75
N GLN A 1083 -15.14 50.25 20.62
CA GLN A 1083 -15.50 50.77 19.30
C GLN A 1083 -15.40 52.30 19.35
N PRO A 1084 -14.53 52.93 18.54
CA PRO A 1084 -14.48 54.38 18.42
C PRO A 1084 -15.71 54.88 17.63
N ALA A 1085 -16.30 55.94 18.16
CA ALA A 1085 -17.44 56.64 17.57
C ALA A 1085 -17.08 57.23 16.20
N SER A 1086 -17.80 56.83 15.16
CA SER A 1086 -17.91 57.60 13.92
C SER A 1086 -19.15 58.48 14.03
N GLY A 1087 -18.93 59.79 14.08
CA GLY A 1087 -19.99 60.79 14.07
C GLY A 1087 -20.74 60.82 12.76
N ALA A 1088 -22.05 60.99 12.84
CA ALA A 1088 -22.86 61.66 11.85
C ALA A 1088 -24.09 62.23 12.56
N ALA A 1089 -24.39 63.48 12.26
CA ALA A 1089 -25.35 64.35 12.90
C ALA A 1089 -26.78 63.79 12.91
N ALA A 1090 -27.49 64.03 14.02
CA ALA A 1090 -28.94 64.03 14.05
C ALA A 1090 -29.40 65.33 14.71
N SER A 1091 -29.96 66.21 13.89
CA SER A 1091 -30.88 67.26 14.29
C SER A 1091 -32.24 66.66 14.57
N ASP A 1092 -32.84 67.08 15.68
CA ASP A 1092 -34.26 67.20 15.96
C ASP A 1092 -35.21 66.01 15.73
N GLY A 1093 -35.77 65.55 16.85
CA GLY A 1093 -37.13 65.96 17.15
C GLY A 1093 -38.22 64.89 17.03
N LYS A 1094 -38.83 64.64 18.19
CA LYS A 1094 -40.25 64.30 18.44
C LYS A 1094 -40.71 62.84 18.39
N ASP A 1095 -41.07 62.41 19.59
CA ASP A 1095 -42.40 61.94 20.01
C ASP A 1095 -42.98 60.61 19.48
N VAL A 1096 -43.01 59.66 20.43
CA VAL A 1096 -44.21 58.96 20.96
C VAL A 1096 -44.88 57.87 20.10
N PRO A 1097 -45.41 56.79 20.74
CA PRO A 1097 -45.32 55.43 20.25
C PRO A 1097 -46.68 54.80 19.86
N ASP A 1098 -46.59 53.51 19.53
CA ASP A 1098 -47.60 52.45 19.66
C ASP A 1098 -48.95 52.61 18.95
N GLY A 1099 -49.25 51.63 18.10
CA GLY A 1099 -50.56 51.50 17.50
C GLY A 1099 -50.67 50.30 16.58
N LEU A 1100 -51.11 49.19 17.17
CA LEU A 1100 -51.78 48.04 16.54
C LEU A 1100 -52.44 48.38 15.18
N HIS A 1101 -52.28 47.52 14.17
CA HIS A 1101 -53.45 46.99 13.46
C HIS A 1101 -53.12 45.76 12.59
N GLU A 1102 -54.01 44.79 12.75
CA GLU A 1102 -54.30 43.62 11.96
C GLU A 1102 -54.47 43.82 10.44
N HIS A 1103 -54.59 42.66 9.78
CA HIS A 1103 -55.30 42.38 8.53
C HIS A 1103 -54.51 42.39 7.20
N ALA A 1104 -54.01 41.19 6.89
CA ALA A 1104 -54.47 40.31 5.81
C ALA A 1104 -54.86 40.89 4.43
N ARG A 1105 -54.44 40.12 3.41
CA ARG A 1105 -54.89 40.00 2.00
C ARG A 1105 -54.06 40.83 1.00
N SER A 1106 -53.71 40.32 -0.19
CA SER A 1106 -53.89 39.01 -0.83
C SER A 1106 -53.24 39.04 -2.23
N VAL A 1107 -53.08 37.84 -2.81
CA VAL A 1107 -53.09 37.53 -4.26
C VAL A 1107 -51.76 37.64 -5.04
N LEU A 1108 -51.21 36.44 -5.28
CA LEU A 1108 -50.79 35.87 -6.57
C LEU A 1108 -50.34 36.83 -7.69
N THR A 1109 -49.08 36.67 -8.11
CA THR A 1109 -48.71 36.27 -9.47
C THR A 1109 -47.31 35.66 -9.50
#